data_AF-A0A0K8R1U2-F1
#
_entry.id   AF-A0A0K8R1U2-F1
#
_cell.length_a   1.000
_cell.length_b   1.000
_cell.length_c   1.000
_cell.angle_alpha   90.00
_cell.angle_beta   90.00
_cell.angle_gamma   90.00
#
_symmetry.space_group_name_H-M   'P 1'
#
loop_
_entity.id
_entity.type
_entity.pdbx_description
1 polymer ?
#
loop_
_entity_poly.entity_id
_entity_poly.type
_entity_poly.pdbx_seq_one_letter_code
_entity_poly.pdbx_strand_id
1 'polypeptide(L)'
;MNLKHPGHITDEGRNSSTMWQHKVTFLLTILLILIIGRRLQAQTVTIDATLANTIQATLNGGSDYTVTSTSDIIVSSSITKSAGSSATLTLKAARHISLQTGANITASNGALNLHLWADSDNSSDGINQIASNINTNGGWLKAGNDNQTATINNISTRVGGDVFFNMSSPQTISTNGGQIDIYGETIVSNTSGLTINSGNGNVTLYGLLNSGNQYTGVNYSGKTWLEAQAQADADNNANTYLATITSRLENSIAALSVSYNTAWLGARREANGFWRWEKGPEALQGLTYTNWATNEPNNFGTEINGLGYPGENALQFTGANGNWNDLWDNGIRPGIDFLDYYVLEFTLVASPVTIVAGSGTVTFEAAVGGSKPLSSLNITAATTAINGGSVTTYGSFAGSQSYSGNITLGSASTTLNMLETPLDFKLADGKSVSNATNADATLTIKNAASIILEAGSSISSNNGKLNVILWADTDANGGYIRTNSGSSITTNGGHLWMGGGSGSNTWNGLTVGNGYALGNELNSNGILIIGSSIVTNGGNVALFGKSRPGAAVGTDGSAVNTNVDGIRISPIASSLINSGDGSIVIEGVSQGTDQVALGVEFCSLSPVTHLITSSASGDAITITGVGSQSSGTQVNTNGVFVHNGTTISSTGGGNIEIRGVGGSVGSTQQSNYFSTGSQVNPGSGNLTVTGNSIYLAGTFSGSGILTIQPETIDSTIGIGEGAGNLQLPARLFSTNFTDGFSSITIGSANAGDITVNSVTFHDNTRLLNGGKVIIGAGQTVTATNVRLQIDNGLTLGTGAKIVR
;
A
#
# COMPACT_ATOMS: atom_id res chain seq x y z
N MET A 1 -67.30 -13.33 39.34
CA MET A 1 -67.90 -12.53 40.44
C MET A 1 -69.00 -11.67 39.83
N ASN A 2 -70.25 -11.95 40.21
CA ASN A 2 -71.53 -11.24 39.97
C ASN A 2 -71.85 -10.60 38.61
N LEU A 3 -72.77 -11.29 37.91
CA LEU A 3 -73.78 -10.74 36.99
C LEU A 3 -74.73 -9.77 37.73
N LYS A 4 -75.12 -8.67 37.07
CA LYS A 4 -76.35 -7.94 37.38
C LYS A 4 -77.07 -7.48 36.11
N HIS A 5 -78.40 -7.60 36.19
CA HIS A 5 -79.46 -7.51 35.18
C HIS A 5 -79.49 -6.26 34.27
N PRO A 6 -80.15 -6.37 33.10
CA PRO A 6 -80.45 -5.26 32.21
C PRO A 6 -81.73 -4.52 32.64
N GLY A 7 -81.68 -3.19 32.57
CA GLY A 7 -82.84 -2.30 32.63
C GLY A 7 -83.38 -2.02 31.23
N HIS A 8 -84.68 -2.23 31.06
CA HIS A 8 -85.48 -1.73 29.94
C HIS A 8 -85.33 -0.21 29.81
N ILE A 9 -85.05 0.28 28.60
CA ILE A 9 -85.45 1.63 28.16
C ILE A 9 -86.14 1.47 26.81
N THR A 10 -87.31 2.09 26.75
CA THR A 10 -88.31 2.10 25.70
C THR A 10 -87.83 2.77 24.42
N ASP A 11 -88.38 2.25 23.32
CA ASP A 11 -88.28 2.70 21.94
C ASP A 11 -88.90 4.08 21.76
N GLU A 12 -88.09 5.07 21.38
CA GLU A 12 -88.56 6.23 20.61
C GLU A 12 -87.52 6.59 19.53
N GLY A 13 -87.95 6.46 18.27
CA GLY A 13 -87.60 7.36 17.18
C GLY A 13 -86.13 7.35 16.71
N ARG A 14 -85.75 6.42 15.82
CA ARG A 14 -84.60 6.64 14.93
C ARG A 14 -84.95 6.37 13.47
N ASN A 15 -84.98 7.47 12.71
CA ASN A 15 -85.16 7.53 11.27
C ASN A 15 -84.33 6.50 10.52
N SER A 16 -84.96 5.80 9.57
CA SER A 16 -84.36 4.83 8.64
C SER A 16 -83.18 5.37 7.83
N SER A 17 -83.04 6.70 7.70
CA SER A 17 -81.89 7.36 7.07
C SER A 17 -80.59 7.23 7.87
N THR A 18 -80.66 7.21 9.20
CA THR A 18 -79.47 7.10 10.07
C THR A 18 -78.90 5.68 10.09
N MET A 19 -79.76 4.66 10.01
CA MET A 19 -79.32 3.26 9.91
C MET A 19 -78.67 2.94 8.56
N TRP A 20 -79.12 3.57 7.47
CA TRP A 20 -78.50 3.41 6.15
C TRP A 20 -77.13 4.09 6.09
N GLN A 21 -77.00 5.30 6.64
CA GLN A 21 -75.70 5.96 6.79
C GLN A 21 -74.74 5.14 7.65
N HIS A 22 -75.15 4.63 8.81
CA HIS A 22 -74.26 3.80 9.64
C HIS A 22 -73.85 2.49 8.95
N LYS A 23 -74.73 1.84 8.20
CA LYS A 23 -74.38 0.63 7.42
C LYS A 23 -73.45 0.94 6.25
N VAL A 24 -73.64 2.05 5.56
CA VAL A 24 -72.78 2.49 4.45
C VAL A 24 -71.42 2.95 4.97
N THR A 25 -71.36 3.67 6.09
CA THR A 25 -70.09 4.04 6.73
C THR A 25 -69.37 2.80 7.27
N PHE A 26 -70.07 1.83 7.87
CA PHE A 26 -69.47 0.58 8.33
C PHE A 26 -68.97 -0.29 7.17
N LEU A 27 -69.72 -0.38 6.06
CA LEU A 27 -69.25 -1.05 4.84
C LEU A 27 -68.09 -0.29 4.17
N LEU A 28 -68.09 1.05 4.13
CA LEU A 28 -66.96 1.83 3.62
C LEU A 28 -65.75 1.68 4.53
N THR A 29 -65.92 1.58 5.85
CA THR A 29 -64.82 1.38 6.79
C THR A 29 -64.26 -0.03 6.65
N ILE A 30 -65.10 -1.05 6.46
CA ILE A 30 -64.66 -2.43 6.17
C ILE A 30 -64.02 -2.52 4.77
N LEU A 31 -64.55 -1.81 3.76
CA LEU A 31 -63.96 -1.76 2.43
C LEU A 31 -62.63 -0.98 2.44
N LEU A 32 -62.52 0.08 3.22
CA LEU A 32 -61.28 0.83 3.45
C LEU A 32 -60.28 -0.01 4.25
N ILE A 33 -60.72 -0.79 5.23
CA ILE A 33 -59.90 -1.78 5.96
C ILE A 33 -59.55 -2.98 5.06
N LEU A 34 -60.37 -3.36 4.07
CA LEU A 34 -60.03 -4.40 3.08
C LEU A 34 -59.12 -3.86 1.95
N ILE A 35 -59.20 -2.58 1.62
CA ILE A 35 -58.32 -1.91 0.65
C ILE A 35 -56.96 -1.61 1.29
N ILE A 36 -56.93 -1.19 2.56
CA ILE A 36 -55.71 -1.01 3.37
C ILE A 36 -55.16 -2.37 3.85
N GLY A 37 -56.02 -3.37 4.05
CA GLY A 37 -55.70 -4.70 4.57
C GLY A 37 -55.51 -5.80 3.53
N ARG A 38 -55.60 -5.50 2.23
CA ARG A 38 -54.79 -6.24 1.26
C ARG A 38 -53.36 -5.99 1.69
N ARG A 39 -52.67 -7.02 2.17
CA ARG A 39 -51.21 -7.03 2.37
C ARG A 39 -50.59 -6.10 1.34
N LEU A 40 -49.90 -5.03 1.77
CA LEU A 40 -49.01 -4.30 0.88
C LEU A 40 -48.07 -5.36 0.30
N GLN A 41 -48.37 -5.84 -0.91
CA GLN A 41 -47.37 -6.58 -1.67
C GLN A 41 -46.21 -5.60 -1.85
N ALA A 42 -44.99 -6.06 -1.59
CA ALA A 42 -43.80 -5.28 -1.87
C ALA A 42 -43.91 -4.78 -3.31
N GLN A 43 -44.00 -3.45 -3.50
CA GLN A 43 -44.37 -2.86 -4.78
C GLN A 43 -43.10 -2.44 -5.49
N THR A 44 -42.64 -3.27 -6.44
CA THR A 44 -41.62 -2.85 -7.40
C THR A 44 -42.17 -1.72 -8.26
N VAL A 45 -41.39 -0.65 -8.44
CA VAL A 45 -41.71 0.47 -9.33
C VAL A 45 -40.78 0.40 -10.53
N THR A 46 -41.35 0.22 -11.72
CA THR A 46 -40.61 0.33 -12.97
C THR A 46 -40.79 1.72 -13.57
N ILE A 47 -39.68 2.44 -13.72
CA ILE A 47 -39.62 3.69 -14.48
C ILE A 47 -39.39 3.34 -15.95
N ASP A 48 -40.50 3.04 -16.61
CA ASP A 48 -40.59 2.88 -18.06
C ASP A 48 -40.64 4.24 -18.77
N ALA A 49 -40.80 4.24 -20.10
CA ALA A 49 -40.84 5.46 -20.89
C ALA A 49 -41.96 6.43 -20.46
N THR A 50 -43.10 5.92 -20.00
CA THR A 50 -44.25 6.75 -19.60
C THR A 50 -43.97 7.46 -18.27
N LEU A 51 -43.50 6.72 -17.26
CA LEU A 51 -43.15 7.33 -15.98
C LEU A 51 -41.91 8.23 -16.12
N ALA A 52 -40.92 7.84 -16.93
CA ALA A 52 -39.76 8.67 -17.24
C ALA A 52 -40.18 10.02 -17.83
N ASN A 53 -41.10 10.05 -18.80
CA ASN A 53 -41.61 11.30 -19.38
C ASN A 53 -42.31 12.20 -18.34
N THR A 54 -43.01 11.60 -17.37
CA THR A 54 -43.64 12.34 -16.27
C THR A 54 -42.60 12.99 -15.37
N ILE A 55 -41.58 12.21 -14.95
CA ILE A 55 -40.45 12.70 -14.16
C ILE A 55 -39.74 13.84 -14.91
N GLN A 56 -39.45 13.64 -16.20
CA GLN A 56 -38.79 14.63 -17.05
C GLN A 56 -39.60 15.94 -17.12
N ALA A 57 -40.92 15.87 -17.29
CA ALA A 57 -41.77 17.06 -17.32
C ALA A 57 -41.69 17.86 -16.01
N THR A 58 -41.71 17.19 -14.85
CA THR A 58 -41.57 17.85 -13.54
C THR A 58 -40.19 18.46 -13.37
N LEU A 59 -39.13 17.72 -13.66
CA LEU A 59 -37.75 18.19 -13.56
C LEU A 59 -37.48 19.37 -14.51
N ASN A 60 -38.05 19.34 -15.73
CA ASN A 60 -37.96 20.42 -16.71
C ASN A 60 -38.76 21.68 -16.31
N GLY A 61 -39.76 21.52 -15.44
CA GLY A 61 -40.41 22.63 -14.76
C GLY A 61 -39.58 23.24 -13.62
N GLY A 62 -38.42 22.67 -13.31
CA GLY A 62 -37.56 23.11 -12.20
C GLY A 62 -38.05 22.68 -10.82
N SER A 63 -38.86 21.61 -10.76
CA SER A 63 -39.40 21.06 -9.51
C SER A 63 -38.78 19.70 -9.20
N ASP A 64 -38.64 19.40 -7.91
CA ASP A 64 -38.14 18.11 -7.44
C ASP A 64 -39.14 16.98 -7.72
N TYR A 65 -38.63 15.76 -7.88
CA TYR A 65 -39.44 14.56 -8.02
C TYR A 65 -38.87 13.43 -7.14
N THR A 66 -39.75 12.74 -6.40
CA THR A 66 -39.38 11.58 -5.59
C THR A 66 -40.16 10.36 -6.05
N VAL A 67 -39.45 9.28 -6.37
CA VAL A 67 -40.01 7.95 -6.58
C VAL A 67 -39.76 7.15 -5.31
N THR A 68 -40.81 6.55 -4.76
CA THR A 68 -40.70 5.67 -3.57
C THR A 68 -41.24 4.28 -3.90
N SER A 69 -40.52 3.24 -3.48
CA SER A 69 -40.92 1.84 -3.60
C SER A 69 -40.75 1.12 -2.25
N THR A 70 -41.68 0.23 -1.93
CA THR A 70 -41.59 -0.70 -0.79
C THR A 70 -40.83 -2.00 -1.13
N SER A 71 -40.24 -2.07 -2.33
CA SER A 71 -39.38 -3.15 -2.83
C SER A 71 -38.26 -2.52 -3.67
N ASP A 72 -38.23 -2.80 -4.97
CA ASP A 72 -37.20 -2.33 -5.90
C ASP A 72 -37.70 -1.18 -6.79
N ILE A 73 -36.77 -0.31 -7.21
CA ILE A 73 -36.96 0.61 -8.33
C ILE A 73 -36.14 0.11 -9.51
N ILE A 74 -36.79 -0.13 -10.65
CA ILE A 74 -36.13 -0.50 -11.91
C ILE A 74 -36.23 0.68 -12.87
N VAL A 75 -35.11 1.24 -13.29
CA VAL A 75 -35.06 2.31 -14.31
C VAL A 75 -34.74 1.66 -15.65
N SER A 76 -35.75 1.53 -16.51
CA SER A 76 -35.64 0.88 -17.82
C SER A 76 -35.69 1.88 -18.98
N SER A 77 -35.81 3.17 -18.70
CA SER A 77 -35.83 4.24 -19.69
C SER A 77 -35.09 5.47 -19.18
N SER A 78 -34.41 6.17 -20.08
CA SER A 78 -33.61 7.34 -19.74
C SER A 78 -34.45 8.47 -19.15
N ILE A 79 -33.88 9.19 -18.19
CA ILE A 79 -34.46 10.40 -17.59
C ILE A 79 -33.58 11.58 -17.96
N THR A 80 -34.14 12.53 -18.73
CA THR A 80 -33.40 13.69 -19.23
C THR A 80 -34.00 15.01 -18.72
N LYS A 81 -33.22 15.76 -17.95
CA LYS A 81 -33.53 17.16 -17.60
C LYS A 81 -32.87 18.10 -18.62
N SER A 82 -33.67 18.74 -19.47
CA SER A 82 -33.21 19.60 -20.55
C SER A 82 -33.65 21.06 -20.43
N ALA A 83 -34.47 21.41 -19.43
CA ALA A 83 -34.95 22.77 -19.19
C ALA A 83 -35.16 23.07 -17.70
N GLY A 84 -35.55 24.32 -17.40
CA GLY A 84 -35.93 24.77 -16.05
C GLY A 84 -34.76 25.07 -15.12
N SER A 85 -35.06 25.61 -13.94
CA SER A 85 -34.09 25.82 -12.86
C SER A 85 -33.60 24.49 -12.27
N SER A 86 -32.65 24.55 -11.34
CA SER A 86 -32.17 23.35 -10.64
C SER A 86 -33.30 22.55 -9.99
N ALA A 87 -33.16 21.22 -9.96
CA ALA A 87 -34.15 20.30 -9.39
C ALA A 87 -33.45 19.06 -8.81
N THR A 88 -34.18 18.31 -7.99
CA THR A 88 -33.70 17.08 -7.34
C THR A 88 -34.55 15.88 -7.77
N LEU A 89 -33.90 14.81 -8.22
CA LEU A 89 -34.51 13.49 -8.39
C LEU A 89 -34.07 12.58 -7.24
N THR A 90 -35.04 12.11 -6.46
CA THR A 90 -34.80 11.09 -5.43
C THR A 90 -35.44 9.77 -5.86
N LEU A 91 -34.64 8.71 -5.96
CA LEU A 91 -35.11 7.35 -6.09
C LEU A 91 -34.92 6.68 -4.74
N LYS A 92 -36.01 6.35 -4.06
CA LYS A 92 -36.00 5.74 -2.72
C LYS A 92 -36.65 4.36 -2.75
N ALA A 93 -35.85 3.32 -2.63
CA ALA A 93 -36.31 1.93 -2.63
C ALA A 93 -36.11 1.31 -1.25
N ALA A 94 -37.04 0.47 -0.80
CA ALA A 94 -36.83 -0.33 0.40
C ALA A 94 -35.66 -1.29 0.21
N ARG A 95 -35.50 -1.85 -1.00
CA ARG A 95 -34.44 -2.81 -1.34
C ARG A 95 -33.52 -2.28 -2.46
N HIS A 96 -33.76 -2.60 -3.73
CA HIS A 96 -32.83 -2.26 -4.81
C HIS A 96 -33.20 -1.03 -5.62
N ILE A 97 -32.19 -0.36 -6.18
CA ILE A 97 -32.34 0.55 -7.31
C ILE A 97 -31.48 0.02 -8.46
N SER A 98 -32.10 -0.33 -9.58
CA SER A 98 -31.42 -0.88 -10.76
C SER A 98 -31.58 0.03 -11.97
N LEU A 99 -30.53 0.78 -12.32
CA LEU A 99 -30.43 1.51 -13.59
C LEU A 99 -29.97 0.53 -14.67
N GLN A 100 -30.89 0.12 -15.55
CA GLN A 100 -30.61 -0.85 -16.60
C GLN A 100 -29.73 -0.27 -17.71
N THR A 101 -29.19 -1.15 -18.56
CA THR A 101 -28.36 -0.75 -19.71
C THR A 101 -29.09 0.22 -20.63
N GLY A 102 -28.47 1.38 -20.86
CA GLY A 102 -29.01 2.43 -21.74
C GLY A 102 -30.02 3.38 -21.10
N ALA A 103 -30.48 3.12 -19.87
CA ALA A 103 -31.34 4.00 -19.08
C ALA A 103 -30.53 5.12 -18.38
N ASN A 104 -29.94 6.02 -19.17
CA ASN A 104 -29.11 7.10 -18.66
C ASN A 104 -29.95 8.13 -17.88
N ILE A 105 -29.38 8.69 -16.80
CA ILE A 105 -29.93 9.88 -16.13
C ILE A 105 -29.05 11.07 -16.47
N THR A 106 -29.59 12.02 -17.22
CA THR A 106 -28.78 13.14 -17.76
C THR A 106 -29.46 14.49 -17.54
N ALA A 107 -28.65 15.53 -17.37
CA ALA A 107 -29.07 16.91 -17.35
C ALA A 107 -28.23 17.74 -18.33
N SER A 108 -28.86 18.70 -19.01
CA SER A 108 -28.18 19.64 -19.92
C SER A 108 -28.53 21.11 -19.66
N ASN A 109 -29.53 21.38 -18.82
CA ASN A 109 -29.92 22.73 -18.41
C ASN A 109 -30.43 22.73 -16.97
N GLY A 110 -29.97 23.69 -16.17
CA GLY A 110 -30.10 23.65 -14.71
C GLY A 110 -29.35 22.46 -14.09
N ALA A 111 -29.02 22.57 -12.80
CA ALA A 111 -28.41 21.46 -12.07
C ALA A 111 -29.45 20.38 -11.72
N LEU A 112 -29.09 19.10 -11.83
CA LEU A 112 -29.91 17.98 -11.34
C LEU A 112 -29.23 17.37 -10.10
N ASN A 113 -29.77 17.58 -8.92
CA ASN A 113 -29.34 16.78 -7.78
C ASN A 113 -29.92 15.37 -7.91
N LEU A 114 -29.10 14.32 -7.75
CA LEU A 114 -29.54 12.93 -7.87
C LEU A 114 -29.26 12.17 -6.57
N HIS A 115 -30.32 11.63 -5.96
CA HIS A 115 -30.24 10.82 -4.75
C HIS A 115 -30.72 9.40 -5.05
N LEU A 116 -29.81 8.44 -5.05
CA LEU A 116 -30.07 7.00 -5.17
C LEU A 116 -30.07 6.40 -3.76
N TRP A 117 -31.24 6.18 -3.19
CA TRP A 117 -31.42 5.72 -1.81
C TRP A 117 -32.02 4.31 -1.78
N ALA A 118 -31.17 3.31 -1.98
CA ALA A 118 -31.49 1.90 -1.78
C ALA A 118 -31.50 1.54 -0.28
N ASP A 119 -31.95 0.33 0.07
CA ASP A 119 -32.04 -0.20 1.43
C ASP A 119 -32.74 0.74 2.43
N SER A 120 -33.75 1.50 2.01
CA SER A 120 -34.33 2.55 2.87
C SER A 120 -35.11 2.02 4.08
N ASP A 121 -35.27 0.70 4.19
CA ASP A 121 -35.81 0.01 5.35
C ASP A 121 -34.74 -0.59 6.30
N ASN A 122 -33.45 -0.42 5.97
CA ASN A 122 -32.28 -0.91 6.72
C ASN A 122 -32.27 -2.43 6.91
N SER A 123 -32.73 -3.18 5.92
CA SER A 123 -32.71 -4.64 5.93
C SER A 123 -31.38 -5.23 5.46
N SER A 124 -30.44 -4.38 5.01
CA SER A 124 -29.05 -4.65 4.63
C SER A 124 -28.84 -5.41 3.31
N ASP A 125 -29.92 -5.76 2.61
CA ASP A 125 -29.89 -6.44 1.32
C ASP A 125 -29.95 -5.47 0.12
N GLY A 126 -30.38 -4.22 0.33
CA GLY A 126 -30.55 -3.22 -0.71
C GLY A 126 -29.25 -2.64 -1.27
N ILE A 127 -29.21 -2.49 -2.61
CA ILE A 127 -28.04 -2.00 -3.36
C ILE A 127 -28.45 -1.12 -4.54
N ASN A 128 -27.53 -0.29 -5.02
CA ASN A 128 -27.68 0.50 -6.24
C ASN A 128 -26.90 -0.17 -7.38
N GLN A 129 -27.60 -0.83 -8.31
CA GLN A 129 -26.99 -1.40 -9.52
C GLN A 129 -27.04 -0.38 -10.65
N ILE A 130 -25.88 0.01 -11.18
CA ILE A 130 -25.75 1.06 -12.19
C ILE A 130 -25.10 0.48 -13.45
N ALA A 131 -25.94 0.16 -14.44
CA ALA A 131 -25.54 -0.29 -15.77
C ALA A 131 -25.67 0.81 -16.83
N SER A 132 -25.64 2.09 -16.43
CA SER A 132 -25.83 3.25 -17.30
C SER A 132 -24.93 4.43 -16.91
N ASN A 133 -24.89 5.46 -17.76
CA ASN A 133 -24.19 6.70 -17.47
C ASN A 133 -25.08 7.69 -16.71
N ILE A 134 -24.43 8.56 -15.93
CA ILE A 134 -25.07 9.64 -15.18
C ILE A 134 -24.38 10.97 -15.53
N ASN A 135 -25.17 12.03 -15.75
CA ASN A 135 -24.68 13.41 -15.85
C ASN A 135 -25.65 14.36 -15.13
N THR A 136 -25.22 15.04 -14.06
CA THR A 136 -26.07 15.94 -13.29
C THR A 136 -25.90 17.43 -13.61
N ASN A 137 -24.99 17.81 -14.50
CA ASN A 137 -24.80 19.20 -14.96
C ASN A 137 -24.72 20.25 -13.83
N GLY A 138 -23.79 20.04 -12.90
CA GLY A 138 -23.51 20.91 -11.75
C GLY A 138 -24.22 20.51 -10.46
N GLY A 139 -25.23 19.62 -10.53
CA GLY A 139 -25.91 19.08 -9.35
C GLY A 139 -25.10 17.99 -8.65
N TRP A 140 -25.37 17.72 -7.38
CA TRP A 140 -24.67 16.66 -6.65
C TRP A 140 -25.24 15.27 -6.97
N LEU A 141 -24.45 14.22 -6.70
CA LEU A 141 -24.86 12.82 -6.72
C LEU A 141 -24.64 12.20 -5.34
N LYS A 142 -25.65 11.52 -4.81
CA LYS A 142 -25.55 10.73 -3.58
C LYS A 142 -26.08 9.33 -3.80
N ALA A 143 -25.29 8.32 -3.43
CA ALA A 143 -25.75 6.95 -3.26
C ALA A 143 -25.80 6.61 -1.77
N GLY A 144 -26.99 6.27 -1.27
CA GLY A 144 -27.30 6.13 0.15
C GLY A 144 -27.62 7.45 0.84
N ASN A 145 -27.85 7.40 2.14
CA ASN A 145 -28.16 8.58 2.94
C ASN A 145 -27.14 8.76 4.08
N ASP A 146 -26.92 10.02 4.45
CA ASP A 146 -25.97 10.35 5.49
C ASP A 146 -26.42 9.77 6.84
N ASN A 147 -25.52 9.09 7.54
CA ASN A 147 -25.74 8.37 8.81
C ASN A 147 -26.75 7.21 8.78
N GLN A 148 -27.16 6.72 7.61
CA GLN A 148 -27.95 5.50 7.53
C GLN A 148 -27.09 4.28 7.89
N THR A 149 -27.51 3.54 8.91
CA THR A 149 -26.80 2.36 9.40
C THR A 149 -27.78 1.24 9.76
N ALA A 150 -27.34 0.00 9.60
CA ALA A 150 -27.97 -1.20 10.14
C ALA A 150 -27.02 -1.87 11.14
N THR A 151 -27.57 -2.59 12.11
CA THR A 151 -26.77 -3.41 13.03
C THR A 151 -26.59 -4.80 12.42
N ILE A 152 -25.39 -5.12 11.96
CA ILE A 152 -25.04 -6.40 11.36
C ILE A 152 -24.00 -7.05 12.27
N ASN A 153 -24.28 -8.23 12.81
CA ASN A 153 -23.39 -8.94 13.75
C ASN A 153 -22.93 -8.06 14.94
N ASN A 154 -23.85 -7.25 15.49
CA ASN A 154 -23.60 -6.25 16.55
C ASN A 154 -22.69 -5.09 16.18
N ILE A 155 -22.38 -4.92 14.89
CA ILE A 155 -21.59 -3.80 14.37
C ILE A 155 -22.52 -2.84 13.63
N SER A 156 -22.39 -1.54 13.92
CA SER A 156 -23.08 -0.49 13.17
C SER A 156 -22.43 -0.32 11.81
N THR A 157 -23.10 -0.78 10.76
CA THR A 157 -22.61 -0.79 9.39
C THR A 157 -23.41 0.19 8.55
N ARG A 158 -22.74 1.02 7.73
CA ARG A 158 -23.44 1.88 6.76
C ARG A 158 -24.10 1.03 5.69
N VAL A 159 -25.34 1.38 5.33
CA VAL A 159 -26.15 0.64 4.35
C VAL A 159 -26.89 1.60 3.42
N GLY A 160 -27.47 1.07 2.34
CA GLY A 160 -28.23 1.82 1.34
C GLY A 160 -27.39 2.59 0.32
N GLY A 161 -26.11 2.79 0.62
CA GLY A 161 -25.14 3.44 -0.25
C GLY A 161 -24.27 2.50 -1.07
N ASP A 162 -24.51 1.19 -1.05
CA ASP A 162 -23.69 0.25 -1.82
C ASP A 162 -23.97 0.37 -3.31
N VAL A 163 -22.92 0.33 -4.12
CA VAL A 163 -23.00 0.57 -5.56
C VAL A 163 -22.30 -0.53 -6.34
N PHE A 164 -23.01 -1.13 -7.28
CA PHE A 164 -22.48 -2.09 -8.23
C PHE A 164 -22.47 -1.51 -9.65
N PHE A 165 -21.27 -1.31 -10.21
CA PHE A 165 -21.07 -0.88 -11.59
C PHE A 165 -20.78 -2.09 -12.48
N ASN A 166 -21.59 -2.32 -13.52
CA ASN A 166 -21.54 -3.58 -14.29
C ASN A 166 -21.74 -3.42 -15.80
N MET A 167 -21.29 -2.30 -16.39
CA MET A 167 -21.27 -2.14 -17.85
C MET A 167 -20.13 -2.93 -18.51
N SER A 168 -20.33 -3.32 -19.78
CA SER A 168 -19.29 -3.92 -20.63
C SER A 168 -18.49 -2.91 -21.45
N SER A 169 -18.98 -1.67 -21.57
CA SER A 169 -18.30 -0.54 -22.21
C SER A 169 -17.85 0.49 -21.16
N PRO A 170 -16.95 1.42 -21.50
CA PRO A 170 -16.53 2.47 -20.57
C PRO A 170 -17.73 3.19 -19.97
N GLN A 171 -17.76 3.30 -18.64
CA GLN A 171 -18.86 3.89 -17.89
C GLN A 171 -18.42 5.22 -17.29
N THR A 172 -19.28 6.24 -17.37
CA THR A 172 -19.02 7.56 -16.80
C THR A 172 -20.16 8.01 -15.90
N ILE A 173 -19.80 8.41 -14.69
CA ILE A 173 -20.64 9.13 -13.74
C ILE A 173 -20.07 10.55 -13.64
N SER A 174 -20.79 11.53 -14.17
CA SER A 174 -20.35 12.93 -14.16
C SER A 174 -21.30 13.81 -13.38
N THR A 175 -20.76 14.78 -12.65
CA THR A 175 -21.54 15.89 -12.09
C THR A 175 -21.18 17.25 -12.64
N ASN A 176 -20.13 17.38 -13.46
CA ASN A 176 -19.71 18.66 -14.05
C ASN A 176 -19.64 19.84 -13.04
N GLY A 177 -19.23 19.58 -11.79
CA GLY A 177 -19.02 20.58 -10.75
C GLY A 177 -19.62 20.22 -9.38
N GLY A 178 -20.63 19.35 -9.34
CA GLY A 178 -21.28 18.93 -8.10
C GLY A 178 -20.47 17.90 -7.31
N GLN A 179 -20.73 17.79 -6.00
CA GLN A 179 -20.15 16.73 -5.15
C GLN A 179 -20.71 15.35 -5.49
N ILE A 180 -19.90 14.31 -5.29
CA ILE A 180 -20.31 12.90 -5.37
C ILE A 180 -20.04 12.24 -4.01
N ASP A 181 -21.07 11.66 -3.38
CA ASP A 181 -20.94 10.85 -2.17
C ASP A 181 -21.48 9.43 -2.39
N ILE A 182 -20.71 8.42 -1.99
CA ILE A 182 -21.13 7.02 -2.00
C ILE A 182 -20.98 6.46 -0.58
N TYR A 183 -22.10 6.28 0.12
CA TYR A 183 -22.14 5.97 1.56
C TYR A 183 -21.92 4.48 1.90
N GLY A 184 -21.67 3.61 0.92
CA GLY A 184 -21.46 2.17 1.10
C GLY A 184 -20.30 1.61 0.29
N GLU A 185 -20.23 0.28 0.23
CA GLU A 185 -19.24 -0.45 -0.57
C GLU A 185 -19.47 -0.20 -2.07
N THR A 186 -18.40 -0.09 -2.84
CA THR A 186 -18.44 0.06 -4.29
C THR A 186 -17.70 -1.10 -4.95
N ILE A 187 -18.40 -1.85 -5.81
CA ILE A 187 -17.81 -2.90 -6.64
C ILE A 187 -17.89 -2.49 -8.11
N VAL A 188 -16.75 -2.58 -8.80
CA VAL A 188 -16.62 -2.27 -10.24
C VAL A 188 -16.34 -3.54 -11.03
N SER A 189 -17.36 -4.05 -11.73
CA SER A 189 -17.28 -5.16 -12.68
C SER A 189 -17.36 -4.66 -14.12
N ASN A 190 -16.48 -3.71 -14.44
CA ASN A 190 -16.36 -3.11 -15.76
C ASN A 190 -14.90 -3.08 -16.17
N THR A 191 -14.48 -4.10 -16.91
CA THR A 191 -13.10 -4.25 -17.39
C THR A 191 -12.72 -3.19 -18.43
N SER A 192 -13.70 -2.52 -19.03
CA SER A 192 -13.49 -1.38 -19.94
C SER A 192 -13.27 -0.06 -19.21
N GLY A 193 -13.57 -0.01 -17.91
CA GLY A 193 -13.24 1.10 -17.01
C GLY A 193 -14.40 1.96 -16.55
N LEU A 194 -14.26 2.50 -15.33
CA LEU A 194 -15.17 3.46 -14.72
C LEU A 194 -14.49 4.82 -14.60
N THR A 195 -15.18 5.88 -15.02
CA THR A 195 -14.81 7.27 -14.76
C THR A 195 -15.81 7.93 -13.82
N ILE A 196 -15.34 8.40 -12.66
CA ILE A 196 -16.10 9.24 -11.73
C ILE A 196 -15.59 10.68 -11.88
N ASN A 197 -16.39 11.56 -12.46
CA ASN A 197 -15.99 12.91 -12.82
C ASN A 197 -16.85 13.96 -12.11
N SER A 198 -16.35 14.51 -11.00
CA SER A 198 -17.01 15.66 -10.37
C SER A 198 -16.61 16.99 -11.00
N GLY A 199 -15.62 17.02 -11.89
CA GLY A 199 -15.09 18.20 -12.57
C GLY A 199 -14.27 19.10 -11.66
N ASN A 200 -14.90 19.63 -10.60
CA ASN A 200 -14.29 20.44 -9.55
C ASN A 200 -14.91 20.20 -8.15
N GLY A 201 -15.96 19.36 -8.05
CA GLY A 201 -16.58 19.01 -6.77
C GLY A 201 -15.79 17.95 -6.01
N ASN A 202 -16.07 17.78 -4.73
CA ASN A 202 -15.47 16.68 -3.96
C ASN A 202 -16.05 15.32 -4.37
N VAL A 203 -15.25 14.27 -4.23
CA VAL A 203 -15.68 12.88 -4.38
C VAL A 203 -15.34 12.13 -3.10
N THR A 204 -16.35 11.59 -2.41
CA THR A 204 -16.15 10.84 -1.16
C THR A 204 -16.71 9.43 -1.31
N LEU A 205 -15.87 8.42 -1.08
CA LEU A 205 -16.26 7.03 -0.96
C LEU A 205 -16.10 6.61 0.50
N TYR A 206 -17.22 6.33 1.15
CA TYR A 206 -17.25 6.01 2.58
C TYR A 206 -16.98 4.52 2.86
N GLY A 207 -17.31 3.64 1.91
CA GLY A 207 -17.03 2.20 1.98
C GLY A 207 -15.85 1.77 1.10
N LEU A 208 -15.62 0.47 1.05
CA LEU A 208 -14.55 -0.13 0.24
C LEU A 208 -14.77 0.17 -1.25
N LEU A 209 -13.70 0.27 -2.03
CA LEU A 209 -13.76 0.30 -3.50
C LEU A 209 -12.98 -0.89 -4.04
N ASN A 210 -13.64 -1.86 -4.67
CA ASN A 210 -13.01 -3.07 -5.19
C ASN A 210 -13.34 -3.29 -6.68
N SER A 211 -12.47 -4.01 -7.38
CA SER A 211 -12.89 -4.69 -8.61
C SER A 211 -13.90 -5.78 -8.25
N GLY A 212 -14.78 -6.13 -9.18
CA GLY A 212 -15.73 -7.23 -8.98
C GLY A 212 -15.59 -8.36 -9.99
N ASN A 213 -16.37 -9.41 -9.72
CA ASN A 213 -16.66 -10.52 -10.61
C ASN A 213 -18.09 -10.40 -11.15
N GLN A 214 -18.43 -11.23 -12.14
CA GLN A 214 -19.79 -11.32 -12.65
C GLN A 214 -20.52 -12.47 -12.00
N TYR A 215 -21.80 -12.24 -11.65
CA TYR A 215 -22.66 -13.25 -11.05
C TYR A 215 -23.85 -13.50 -11.98
N THR A 216 -24.13 -14.77 -12.26
CA THR A 216 -25.23 -15.20 -13.13
C THR A 216 -26.03 -16.28 -12.43
N GLY A 217 -27.33 -16.06 -12.25
CA GLY A 217 -28.24 -17.08 -11.76
C GLY A 217 -28.56 -18.09 -12.85
N VAL A 218 -28.43 -19.38 -12.55
CA VAL A 218 -28.79 -20.47 -13.45
C VAL A 218 -30.00 -21.19 -12.90
N ASN A 219 -31.04 -21.35 -13.73
CA ASN A 219 -32.15 -22.24 -13.44
C ASN A 219 -31.78 -23.65 -13.91
N TYR A 220 -31.55 -24.55 -12.97
CA TYR A 220 -31.26 -25.96 -13.20
C TYR A 220 -32.10 -26.80 -12.23
N SER A 221 -33.37 -26.97 -12.62
CA SER A 221 -34.43 -27.47 -11.75
C SER A 221 -34.14 -28.83 -11.10
N GLY A 222 -34.42 -28.92 -9.80
CA GLY A 222 -34.42 -30.16 -9.01
C GLY A 222 -33.04 -30.80 -8.87
N LYS A 223 -32.02 -30.02 -8.51
CA LYS A 223 -30.62 -30.47 -8.50
C LYS A 223 -29.96 -30.38 -7.15
N THR A 224 -29.13 -31.38 -6.87
CA THR A 224 -28.27 -31.41 -5.68
C THR A 224 -27.09 -30.45 -5.83
N TRP A 225 -26.41 -30.14 -4.72
CA TRP A 225 -25.20 -29.32 -4.76
C TRP A 225 -24.12 -29.97 -5.64
N LEU A 226 -23.91 -31.29 -5.52
CA LEU A 226 -22.91 -32.01 -6.31
C LEU A 226 -23.21 -31.95 -7.82
N GLU A 227 -24.48 -32.01 -8.22
CA GLU A 227 -24.87 -31.84 -9.62
C GLU A 227 -24.69 -30.39 -10.10
N ALA A 228 -25.02 -29.40 -9.25
CA ALA A 228 -24.82 -27.99 -9.58
C ALA A 228 -23.32 -27.66 -9.73
N GLN A 229 -22.47 -28.19 -8.84
CA GLN A 229 -21.01 -28.06 -8.95
C GLN A 229 -20.48 -28.77 -10.19
N ALA A 230 -20.93 -29.99 -10.48
CA ALA A 230 -20.52 -30.70 -11.69
C ALA A 230 -20.94 -29.95 -12.97
N GLN A 231 -22.10 -29.29 -12.95
CA GLN A 231 -22.54 -28.44 -14.06
C GLN A 231 -21.68 -27.18 -14.19
N ALA A 232 -21.34 -26.51 -13.08
CA ALA A 232 -20.42 -25.37 -13.09
C ALA A 232 -19.04 -25.76 -13.65
N ASP A 233 -18.54 -26.95 -13.30
CA ASP A 233 -17.28 -27.49 -13.85
C ASP A 233 -17.41 -27.84 -15.36
N ALA A 234 -18.58 -28.33 -15.78
CA ALA A 234 -18.85 -28.72 -17.17
C ALA A 234 -19.00 -27.55 -18.15
N ASP A 235 -19.24 -26.33 -17.65
CA ASP A 235 -19.25 -25.11 -18.47
C ASP A 235 -17.87 -24.84 -19.12
N ASN A 236 -16.81 -25.61 -18.76
CA ASN A 236 -15.46 -25.62 -19.35
C ASN A 236 -14.78 -24.25 -19.41
N ASN A 237 -15.23 -23.32 -18.57
CA ASN A 237 -14.63 -22.02 -18.40
C ASN A 237 -13.85 -22.03 -17.08
N ALA A 238 -12.52 -21.97 -17.17
CA ALA A 238 -11.63 -22.11 -16.01
C ALA A 238 -11.85 -21.04 -14.92
N ASN A 239 -12.58 -19.97 -15.24
CA ASN A 239 -12.89 -18.87 -14.34
C ASN A 239 -14.34 -18.90 -13.83
N THR A 240 -15.07 -20.00 -14.04
CA THR A 240 -16.46 -20.16 -13.63
C THR A 240 -16.60 -21.20 -12.53
N TYR A 241 -17.36 -20.90 -11.48
CA TYR A 241 -17.59 -21.79 -10.33
C TYR A 241 -18.91 -21.42 -9.63
N LEU A 242 -19.39 -22.30 -8.74
CA LEU A 242 -20.45 -21.92 -7.81
C LEU A 242 -19.97 -20.73 -6.96
N ALA A 243 -20.79 -19.70 -6.86
CA ALA A 243 -20.36 -18.40 -6.36
C ALA A 243 -19.78 -18.44 -4.95
N THR A 244 -18.72 -17.66 -4.78
CA THR A 244 -18.07 -17.33 -3.52
C THR A 244 -18.47 -15.93 -3.10
N ILE A 245 -18.68 -15.70 -1.80
CA ILE A 245 -19.23 -14.43 -1.29
C ILE A 245 -18.35 -13.91 -0.16
N THR A 246 -17.65 -12.82 -0.42
CA THR A 246 -16.69 -12.23 0.53
C THR A 246 -17.15 -10.91 1.13
N SER A 247 -18.24 -10.33 0.62
CA SER A 247 -18.83 -9.10 1.15
C SER A 247 -20.36 -9.08 1.09
N ARG A 248 -20.94 -8.10 1.80
CA ARG A 248 -22.38 -7.86 1.78
C ARG A 248 -22.87 -7.44 0.40
N LEU A 249 -22.12 -6.59 -0.29
CA LEU A 249 -22.50 -6.18 -1.65
C LEU A 249 -22.45 -7.37 -2.61
N GLU A 250 -21.45 -8.24 -2.54
CA GLU A 250 -21.41 -9.48 -3.34
C GLU A 250 -22.62 -10.38 -3.05
N ASN A 251 -23.01 -10.53 -1.77
CA ASN A 251 -24.18 -11.29 -1.38
C ASN A 251 -25.45 -10.78 -2.07
N SER A 252 -25.68 -9.47 -2.03
CA SER A 252 -26.84 -8.85 -2.68
C SER A 252 -26.80 -8.96 -4.21
N ILE A 253 -25.63 -8.82 -4.84
CA ILE A 253 -25.47 -8.99 -6.30
C ILE A 253 -25.80 -10.44 -6.70
N ALA A 254 -25.24 -11.42 -5.99
CA ALA A 254 -25.44 -12.84 -6.25
C ALA A 254 -26.91 -13.25 -6.00
N ALA A 255 -27.50 -12.84 -4.88
CA ALA A 255 -28.91 -13.12 -4.58
C ALA A 255 -29.86 -12.48 -5.61
N LEU A 256 -29.58 -11.24 -6.04
CA LEU A 256 -30.34 -10.57 -7.09
C LEU A 256 -30.28 -11.33 -8.43
N SER A 257 -29.16 -11.97 -8.76
CA SER A 257 -28.99 -12.73 -10.01
C SER A 257 -29.96 -13.92 -10.14
N VAL A 258 -30.41 -14.48 -9.02
CA VAL A 258 -31.44 -15.53 -8.93
C VAL A 258 -32.79 -14.99 -8.46
N SER A 259 -32.98 -13.67 -8.44
CA SER A 259 -34.19 -13.01 -7.93
C SER A 259 -34.58 -13.45 -6.52
N TYR A 260 -33.57 -13.69 -5.66
CA TYR A 260 -33.74 -14.16 -4.27
C TYR A 260 -34.44 -15.52 -4.13
N ASN A 261 -34.46 -16.34 -5.19
CA ASN A 261 -34.86 -17.74 -5.06
C ASN A 261 -33.80 -18.53 -4.27
N THR A 262 -34.21 -19.62 -3.63
CA THR A 262 -33.27 -20.58 -3.01
C THR A 262 -32.32 -21.11 -4.07
N ALA A 263 -31.02 -21.03 -3.81
CA ALA A 263 -30.00 -21.35 -4.81
C ALA A 263 -28.71 -21.86 -4.17
N TRP A 264 -28.03 -22.80 -4.83
CA TRP A 264 -26.73 -23.28 -4.36
C TRP A 264 -25.61 -22.22 -4.49
N LEU A 265 -24.72 -22.20 -3.50
CA LEU A 265 -23.47 -21.42 -3.43
C LEU A 265 -22.26 -22.36 -3.27
N GLY A 266 -21.04 -21.84 -3.45
CA GLY A 266 -19.82 -22.66 -3.56
C GLY A 266 -19.20 -23.18 -2.26
N ALA A 267 -19.78 -22.90 -1.09
CA ALA A 267 -19.18 -23.30 0.18
C ALA A 267 -19.64 -24.68 0.65
N ARG A 268 -18.71 -25.41 1.29
CA ARG A 268 -18.95 -26.70 1.94
C ARG A 268 -18.32 -26.79 3.32
N ARG A 269 -18.82 -27.74 4.12
CA ARG A 269 -18.34 -28.05 5.46
C ARG A 269 -17.35 -29.23 5.44
N GLU A 270 -16.21 -29.05 6.10
CA GLU A 270 -15.15 -30.05 6.30
C GLU A 270 -15.49 -31.07 7.39
N ALA A 271 -14.76 -32.20 7.42
CA ALA A 271 -14.86 -33.22 8.47
C ALA A 271 -14.68 -32.69 9.91
N ASN A 272 -13.99 -31.57 10.09
CA ASN A 272 -13.81 -30.92 11.39
C ASN A 272 -14.89 -29.86 11.71
N GLY A 273 -15.89 -29.71 10.84
CA GLY A 273 -17.01 -28.78 11.00
C GLY A 273 -16.77 -27.38 10.45
N PHE A 274 -15.57 -27.09 9.92
CA PHE A 274 -15.20 -25.80 9.36
C PHE A 274 -15.81 -25.58 7.98
N TRP A 275 -16.32 -24.38 7.71
CA TRP A 275 -16.83 -24.00 6.37
C TRP A 275 -15.73 -23.36 5.52
N ARG A 276 -15.62 -23.76 4.26
CA ARG A 276 -14.71 -23.17 3.27
C ARG A 276 -15.34 -23.08 1.88
N TRP A 277 -14.79 -22.24 1.01
CA TRP A 277 -15.12 -22.25 -0.42
C TRP A 277 -14.46 -23.45 -1.11
N GLU A 278 -15.21 -24.19 -1.91
CA GLU A 278 -14.68 -25.41 -2.57
C GLU A 278 -13.83 -25.07 -3.81
N LYS A 279 -14.20 -24.02 -4.54
CA LYS A 279 -13.61 -23.57 -5.81
C LYS A 279 -13.49 -22.04 -5.85
N GLY A 280 -12.95 -21.53 -6.96
CA GLY A 280 -12.77 -20.09 -7.19
C GLY A 280 -11.47 -19.50 -6.63
N PRO A 281 -11.26 -18.18 -6.75
CA PRO A 281 -10.12 -17.46 -6.17
C PRO A 281 -9.98 -17.66 -4.66
N GLU A 282 -11.10 -17.91 -3.98
CA GLU A 282 -11.20 -18.12 -2.54
C GLU A 282 -11.13 -19.62 -2.16
N ALA A 283 -10.84 -20.52 -3.10
CA ALA A 283 -10.80 -21.95 -2.84
C ALA A 283 -9.95 -22.29 -1.60
N LEU A 284 -10.48 -23.17 -0.76
CA LEU A 284 -9.91 -23.63 0.51
C LEU A 284 -9.87 -22.56 1.63
N GLN A 285 -10.26 -21.32 1.36
CA GLN A 285 -10.34 -20.27 2.38
C GLN A 285 -11.63 -20.41 3.19
N GLY A 286 -11.56 -20.06 4.48
CA GLY A 286 -12.73 -19.97 5.34
C GLY A 286 -13.67 -18.83 4.96
N LEU A 287 -14.92 -18.92 5.41
CA LEU A 287 -15.90 -17.85 5.19
C LEU A 287 -15.49 -16.59 5.96
N THR A 288 -15.18 -15.50 5.24
CA THR A 288 -14.83 -14.19 5.81
C THR A 288 -16.05 -13.28 5.99
N TYR A 289 -17.10 -13.56 5.23
CA TYR A 289 -18.42 -12.96 5.35
C TYR A 289 -19.45 -14.07 5.58
N THR A 290 -20.48 -13.79 6.39
CA THR A 290 -21.60 -14.71 6.57
C THR A 290 -22.92 -13.97 6.65
N ASN A 291 -23.98 -14.58 6.11
CA ASN A 291 -25.35 -14.08 6.18
C ASN A 291 -26.36 -15.16 6.57
N TRP A 292 -26.01 -16.02 7.53
CA TRP A 292 -26.86 -17.12 8.00
C TRP A 292 -28.25 -16.63 8.40
N ALA A 293 -29.28 -17.41 8.04
CA ALA A 293 -30.62 -17.21 8.54
C ALA A 293 -30.67 -17.46 10.07
N THR A 294 -31.75 -17.01 10.70
CA THR A 294 -31.91 -17.21 12.15
C THR A 294 -31.88 -18.70 12.50
N ASN A 295 -31.01 -19.08 13.45
CA ASN A 295 -30.70 -20.46 13.87
C ASN A 295 -29.85 -21.28 12.89
N GLU A 296 -29.33 -20.66 11.83
CA GLU A 296 -28.40 -21.31 10.90
C GLU A 296 -26.93 -20.95 11.20
N PRO A 297 -25.97 -21.82 10.81
CA PRO A 297 -26.18 -23.16 10.29
C PRO A 297 -26.58 -24.14 11.40
N ASN A 298 -27.66 -24.88 11.22
CA ASN A 298 -28.24 -25.74 12.25
C ASN A 298 -27.66 -27.17 12.24
N ASN A 299 -26.97 -27.54 11.15
CA ASN A 299 -26.36 -28.85 10.94
C ASN A 299 -27.35 -30.02 11.16
N PHE A 300 -28.49 -30.02 10.48
CA PHE A 300 -29.52 -31.03 10.71
C PHE A 300 -29.07 -32.43 10.28
N GLY A 301 -29.24 -33.40 11.18
CA GLY A 301 -29.00 -34.83 10.95
C GLY A 301 -27.75 -35.37 11.64
N THR A 302 -27.51 -36.67 11.50
CA THR A 302 -26.39 -37.35 12.19
C THR A 302 -25.58 -38.27 11.28
N GLU A 303 -26.03 -38.48 10.04
CA GLU A 303 -25.31 -39.30 9.08
C GLU A 303 -24.14 -38.51 8.47
N ILE A 304 -23.00 -39.19 8.35
CA ILE A 304 -21.79 -38.63 7.74
C ILE A 304 -21.97 -38.61 6.22
N ASN A 305 -21.77 -37.45 5.61
CA ASN A 305 -21.84 -37.24 4.17
C ASN A 305 -20.69 -36.33 3.68
N GLY A 306 -20.68 -36.00 2.39
CA GLY A 306 -19.74 -35.07 1.77
C GLY A 306 -18.27 -35.32 2.13
N LEU A 307 -17.64 -34.33 2.77
CA LEU A 307 -16.22 -34.36 3.18
C LEU A 307 -15.99 -35.03 4.54
N GLY A 308 -16.98 -35.72 5.11
CA GLY A 308 -16.83 -36.51 6.33
C GLY A 308 -17.40 -35.88 7.59
N TYR A 309 -18.27 -34.87 7.48
CA TYR A 309 -18.98 -34.28 8.63
C TYR A 309 -20.38 -34.89 8.79
N PRO A 310 -20.87 -35.14 10.01
CA PRO A 310 -22.27 -35.54 10.25
C PRO A 310 -23.25 -34.38 10.04
N GLY A 311 -24.25 -34.53 9.18
CA GLY A 311 -25.34 -33.55 8.98
C GLY A 311 -25.20 -32.71 7.70
N GLU A 312 -25.72 -31.48 7.73
CA GLU A 312 -25.75 -30.55 6.59
C GLU A 312 -24.37 -29.92 6.29
N ASN A 313 -24.02 -29.85 5.01
CA ASN A 313 -22.64 -29.61 4.58
C ASN A 313 -22.48 -28.73 3.32
N ALA A 314 -23.57 -28.28 2.71
CA ALA A 314 -23.57 -27.44 1.50
C ALA A 314 -24.34 -26.15 1.72
N LEU A 315 -23.79 -25.04 1.22
CA LEU A 315 -24.37 -23.70 1.40
C LEU A 315 -25.41 -23.39 0.33
N GLN A 316 -26.56 -22.85 0.75
CA GLN A 316 -27.55 -22.26 -0.15
C GLN A 316 -27.94 -20.84 0.27
N PHE A 317 -28.48 -20.07 -0.68
CA PHE A 317 -29.36 -18.95 -0.41
C PHE A 317 -30.76 -19.42 0.05
N THR A 318 -31.37 -18.63 0.92
CA THR A 318 -32.74 -18.77 1.40
C THR A 318 -33.31 -17.41 1.84
N GLY A 319 -34.63 -17.35 2.03
CA GLY A 319 -35.32 -16.15 2.52
C GLY A 319 -35.32 -14.98 1.53
N ALA A 320 -35.83 -13.83 1.98
CA ALA A 320 -36.04 -12.65 1.12
C ALA A 320 -34.83 -11.70 1.05
N ASN A 321 -33.86 -11.86 1.96
CA ASN A 321 -32.72 -10.94 2.14
C ASN A 321 -31.38 -11.60 1.75
N GLY A 322 -31.44 -12.68 0.96
CA GLY A 322 -30.25 -13.44 0.55
C GLY A 322 -29.55 -14.09 1.74
N ASN A 323 -30.31 -14.59 2.71
CA ASN A 323 -29.78 -15.29 3.88
C ASN A 323 -29.28 -16.68 3.49
N TRP A 324 -28.50 -17.29 4.38
CA TRP A 324 -27.90 -18.60 4.12
C TRP A 324 -28.48 -19.71 4.99
N ASN A 325 -28.49 -20.92 4.47
CA ASN A 325 -28.88 -22.14 5.15
C ASN A 325 -27.97 -23.28 4.69
N ASP A 326 -27.68 -24.25 5.57
CA ASP A 326 -26.97 -25.47 5.19
C ASP A 326 -27.94 -26.59 4.80
N LEU A 327 -27.60 -27.35 3.76
CA LEU A 327 -28.34 -28.52 3.29
C LEU A 327 -27.38 -29.67 3.02
N TRP A 328 -27.91 -30.84 2.64
CA TRP A 328 -27.09 -31.98 2.24
C TRP A 328 -26.64 -31.81 0.79
N ASP A 329 -25.35 -31.99 0.52
CA ASP A 329 -24.78 -31.84 -0.82
C ASP A 329 -25.27 -32.87 -1.86
N ASN A 330 -25.77 -34.02 -1.38
CA ASN A 330 -25.97 -35.23 -2.18
C ASN A 330 -27.43 -35.65 -2.37
N GLY A 331 -28.40 -34.84 -1.93
CA GLY A 331 -29.82 -35.12 -2.20
C GLY A 331 -30.45 -36.20 -1.33
N ILE A 332 -29.92 -36.47 -0.13
CA ILE A 332 -30.43 -37.54 0.74
C ILE A 332 -31.90 -37.33 1.14
N ARG A 333 -32.38 -36.08 1.26
CA ARG A 333 -33.80 -35.77 1.57
C ARG A 333 -34.52 -35.26 0.32
N PRO A 334 -35.37 -36.09 -0.32
CA PRO A 334 -36.13 -35.72 -1.52
C PRO A 334 -36.99 -34.48 -1.29
N GLY A 335 -36.92 -33.53 -2.23
CA GLY A 335 -37.69 -32.29 -2.19
C GLY A 335 -37.20 -31.23 -1.19
N ILE A 336 -36.13 -31.51 -0.44
CA ILE A 336 -35.47 -30.56 0.47
C ILE A 336 -34.07 -30.23 -0.03
N ASP A 337 -33.27 -31.26 -0.34
CA ASP A 337 -31.87 -31.14 -0.78
C ASP A 337 -31.73 -30.98 -2.31
N PHE A 338 -32.80 -30.50 -2.96
CA PHE A 338 -32.88 -30.30 -4.41
C PHE A 338 -33.38 -28.90 -4.67
N LEU A 339 -32.53 -28.05 -5.25
CA LEU A 339 -32.85 -26.66 -5.55
C LEU A 339 -33.00 -26.46 -7.05
N ASP A 340 -33.78 -25.45 -7.42
CA ASP A 340 -33.99 -25.11 -8.82
C ASP A 340 -32.95 -24.14 -9.39
N TYR A 341 -32.14 -23.55 -8.52
CA TYR A 341 -31.19 -22.52 -8.90
C TYR A 341 -29.82 -22.78 -8.30
N TYR A 342 -28.80 -22.24 -8.96
CA TYR A 342 -27.48 -22.02 -8.40
C TYR A 342 -26.92 -20.71 -8.95
N VAL A 343 -25.94 -20.13 -8.25
CA VAL A 343 -25.27 -18.91 -8.73
C VAL A 343 -23.91 -19.29 -9.29
N LEU A 344 -23.67 -18.91 -10.53
CA LEU A 344 -22.34 -18.90 -11.13
C LEU A 344 -21.65 -17.58 -10.83
N GLU A 345 -20.40 -17.67 -10.45
CA GLU A 345 -19.46 -16.55 -10.47
C GLU A 345 -18.47 -16.75 -11.61
N PHE A 346 -18.20 -15.67 -12.35
CA PHE A 346 -17.17 -15.62 -13.38
C PHE A 346 -16.09 -14.60 -12.97
N THR A 347 -14.86 -15.08 -12.79
CA THR A 347 -13.73 -14.20 -12.45
C THR A 347 -13.41 -13.27 -13.61
N LEU A 348 -13.62 -11.97 -13.41
CA LEU A 348 -13.19 -10.94 -14.35
C LEU A 348 -11.72 -10.57 -14.12
N VAL A 349 -11.05 -10.04 -15.14
CA VAL A 349 -9.84 -9.25 -14.92
C VAL A 349 -10.18 -8.00 -14.09
N ALA A 350 -9.20 -7.46 -13.36
CA ALA A 350 -9.42 -6.29 -12.52
C ALA A 350 -9.86 -5.05 -13.33
N SER A 351 -10.76 -4.25 -12.78
CA SER A 351 -11.35 -3.09 -13.45
C SER A 351 -10.50 -1.83 -13.22
N PRO A 352 -10.29 -0.99 -14.25
CA PRO A 352 -9.60 0.28 -14.08
C PRO A 352 -10.59 1.37 -13.62
N VAL A 353 -10.13 2.24 -12.71
CA VAL A 353 -10.94 3.37 -12.20
C VAL A 353 -10.19 4.68 -12.40
N THR A 354 -10.89 5.67 -12.95
CA THR A 354 -10.42 7.05 -13.07
C THR A 354 -11.33 7.97 -12.27
N ILE A 355 -10.75 8.83 -11.44
CA ILE A 355 -11.50 9.85 -10.69
C ILE A 355 -10.98 11.23 -11.07
N VAL A 356 -11.88 12.12 -11.50
CA VAL A 356 -11.57 13.49 -11.92
C VAL A 356 -12.34 14.45 -11.03
N ALA A 357 -11.66 14.98 -10.02
CA ALA A 357 -12.16 16.02 -9.13
C ALA A 357 -11.56 17.41 -9.37
N GLY A 358 -10.55 17.52 -10.25
CA GLY A 358 -9.96 18.81 -10.63
C GLY A 358 -9.42 19.57 -9.41
N SER A 359 -10.05 20.69 -9.06
CA SER A 359 -9.70 21.45 -7.85
C SER A 359 -10.29 20.89 -6.54
N GLY A 360 -11.20 19.94 -6.63
CA GLY A 360 -11.81 19.25 -5.48
C GLY A 360 -10.89 18.21 -4.83
N THR A 361 -11.39 17.64 -3.74
CA THR A 361 -10.73 16.55 -3.00
C THR A 361 -11.38 15.21 -3.31
N VAL A 362 -10.57 14.17 -3.48
CA VAL A 362 -11.02 12.77 -3.48
C VAL A 362 -10.71 12.18 -2.11
N THR A 363 -11.69 11.58 -1.45
CA THR A 363 -11.54 10.98 -0.12
C THR A 363 -11.98 9.52 -0.13
N PHE A 364 -11.10 8.64 0.33
CA PHE A 364 -11.38 7.23 0.60
C PHE A 364 -11.37 6.99 2.11
N GLU A 365 -12.54 6.74 2.70
CA GLU A 365 -12.66 6.42 4.13
C GLU A 365 -12.37 4.95 4.44
N ALA A 366 -12.37 4.08 3.42
CA ALA A 366 -12.02 2.67 3.54
C ALA A 366 -11.04 2.24 2.44
N ALA A 367 -10.54 1.01 2.54
CA ALA A 367 -9.53 0.47 1.63
C ALA A 367 -10.01 0.41 0.17
N VAL A 368 -9.06 0.65 -0.74
CA VAL A 368 -9.25 0.51 -2.19
C VAL A 368 -8.49 -0.72 -2.69
N GLY A 369 -9.17 -1.62 -3.39
CA GLY A 369 -8.63 -2.85 -3.96
C GLY A 369 -8.22 -3.88 -2.90
N GLY A 370 -8.80 -3.81 -1.70
CA GLY A 370 -8.42 -4.65 -0.56
C GLY A 370 -8.87 -6.11 -0.71
N SER A 371 -10.07 -6.35 -1.25
CA SER A 371 -10.56 -7.72 -1.50
C SER A 371 -10.09 -8.20 -2.87
N LYS A 372 -10.42 -7.44 -3.91
CA LYS A 372 -9.92 -7.66 -5.27
C LYS A 372 -9.30 -6.36 -5.81
N PRO A 373 -7.99 -6.35 -6.12
CA PRO A 373 -7.30 -5.16 -6.60
C PRO A 373 -7.96 -4.51 -7.81
N LEU A 374 -7.79 -3.19 -7.95
CA LEU A 374 -8.11 -2.49 -9.20
C LEU A 374 -7.01 -2.76 -10.24
N SER A 375 -7.32 -2.74 -11.54
CA SER A 375 -6.23 -2.82 -12.53
C SER A 375 -5.46 -1.52 -12.64
N SER A 376 -6.12 -0.39 -12.39
CA SER A 376 -5.45 0.89 -12.18
C SER A 376 -6.33 1.84 -11.39
N LEU A 377 -5.70 2.81 -10.73
CA LEU A 377 -6.38 3.94 -10.11
C LEU A 377 -5.68 5.23 -10.56
N ASN A 378 -6.39 6.06 -11.32
CA ASN A 378 -5.87 7.33 -11.81
C ASN A 378 -6.71 8.49 -11.27
N ILE A 379 -6.08 9.38 -10.51
CA ILE A 379 -6.77 10.47 -9.81
C ILE A 379 -6.23 11.82 -10.25
N THR A 380 -7.15 12.64 -10.77
CA THR A 380 -6.93 14.06 -11.04
C THR A 380 -7.69 14.89 -10.00
N ALA A 381 -6.99 15.37 -8.98
CA ALA A 381 -7.55 16.15 -7.87
C ALA A 381 -6.52 17.13 -7.30
N ALA A 382 -6.96 18.11 -6.51
CA ALA A 382 -6.05 18.96 -5.74
C ALA A 382 -5.42 18.16 -4.60
N THR A 383 -6.24 17.34 -3.92
CA THR A 383 -5.82 16.45 -2.84
C THR A 383 -6.54 15.10 -2.96
N THR A 384 -5.81 14.03 -2.65
CA THR A 384 -6.37 12.68 -2.44
C THR A 384 -6.16 12.28 -0.98
N ALA A 385 -7.23 12.16 -0.21
CA ALA A 385 -7.20 11.70 1.17
C ALA A 385 -7.40 10.18 1.24
N ILE A 386 -6.40 9.48 1.76
CA ILE A 386 -6.39 8.03 1.94
C ILE A 386 -6.52 7.73 3.43
N ASN A 387 -7.76 7.76 3.92
CA ASN A 387 -8.07 7.52 5.33
C ASN A 387 -8.24 6.02 5.63
N GLY A 388 -8.65 5.25 4.62
CA GLY A 388 -8.91 3.81 4.72
C GLY A 388 -7.69 2.89 4.80
N GLY A 389 -6.47 3.43 4.83
CA GLY A 389 -5.25 2.69 5.13
C GLY A 389 -4.65 1.85 3.99
N SER A 390 -5.32 1.66 2.85
CA SER A 390 -4.65 1.01 1.71
C SER A 390 -5.24 1.33 0.35
N VAL A 391 -4.36 1.36 -0.66
CA VAL A 391 -4.71 1.33 -2.08
C VAL A 391 -3.91 0.24 -2.77
N THR A 392 -4.59 -0.78 -3.30
CA THR A 392 -3.96 -1.88 -4.01
C THR A 392 -4.41 -1.91 -5.46
N THR A 393 -3.43 -1.91 -6.36
CA THR A 393 -3.64 -2.15 -7.79
C THR A 393 -2.83 -3.35 -8.26
N TYR A 394 -3.24 -3.93 -9.39
CA TYR A 394 -2.63 -5.11 -9.98
C TYR A 394 -2.50 -4.94 -11.49
N GLY A 395 -1.39 -5.37 -12.08
CA GLY A 395 -1.42 -5.66 -13.51
C GLY A 395 -0.05 -5.79 -14.15
N SER A 396 0.23 -6.98 -14.67
CA SER A 396 1.43 -7.37 -15.42
C SER A 396 1.78 -6.46 -16.61
N PHE A 397 0.84 -5.64 -17.10
CA PHE A 397 1.06 -4.73 -18.23
C PHE A 397 0.52 -3.30 -18.07
N ALA A 398 -0.25 -3.01 -17.01
CA ALA A 398 -0.92 -1.70 -16.86
C ALA A 398 -1.27 -1.31 -15.41
N GLY A 399 -0.79 -2.05 -14.41
CA GLY A 399 -1.05 -1.81 -12.99
C GLY A 399 -0.54 -0.44 -12.54
N SER A 400 -1.32 0.63 -12.62
CA SER A 400 -0.88 1.99 -12.25
C SER A 400 -1.62 2.56 -11.05
N GLN A 401 -0.90 3.31 -10.21
CA GLN A 401 -1.49 4.30 -9.32
C GLN A 401 -0.93 5.67 -9.70
N SER A 402 -1.80 6.62 -10.02
CA SER A 402 -1.39 7.99 -10.33
C SER A 402 -2.23 9.02 -9.60
N TYR A 403 -1.55 10.04 -9.06
CA TYR A 403 -2.15 11.11 -8.29
C TYR A 403 -1.59 12.44 -8.81
N SER A 404 -2.44 13.31 -9.36
CA SER A 404 -2.01 14.62 -9.89
C SER A 404 -1.74 15.66 -8.79
N GLY A 405 -2.33 15.46 -7.62
CA GLY A 405 -2.33 16.38 -6.49
C GLY A 405 -1.54 15.89 -5.30
N ASN A 406 -1.74 16.54 -4.15
CA ASN A 406 -1.19 16.07 -2.89
C ASN A 406 -1.92 14.82 -2.40
N ILE A 407 -1.25 14.00 -1.60
CA ILE A 407 -1.82 12.86 -0.88
C ILE A 407 -1.82 13.20 0.61
N THR A 408 -2.94 12.98 1.27
CA THR A 408 -3.04 13.06 2.74
C THR A 408 -3.36 11.69 3.33
N LEU A 409 -2.73 11.39 4.46
CA LEU A 409 -2.91 10.14 5.18
C LEU A 409 -3.85 10.35 6.37
N GLY A 410 -4.73 9.37 6.59
CA GLY A 410 -5.51 9.27 7.83
C GLY A 410 -4.69 8.73 9.00
N SER A 411 -5.39 8.31 10.07
CA SER A 411 -4.76 7.76 11.28
C SER A 411 -4.37 6.28 11.15
N ALA A 412 -4.91 5.59 10.15
CA ALA A 412 -4.52 4.22 9.84
C ALA A 412 -3.10 4.17 9.23
N SER A 413 -2.40 3.04 9.41
CA SER A 413 -1.20 2.79 8.61
C SER A 413 -1.60 2.68 7.14
N THR A 414 -0.94 3.45 6.28
CA THR A 414 -1.27 3.53 4.85
C THR A 414 -0.30 2.71 4.02
N THR A 415 -0.82 1.79 3.21
CA THR A 415 -0.05 1.04 2.21
C THR A 415 -0.52 1.38 0.80
N LEU A 416 0.38 1.90 -0.04
CA LEU A 416 0.20 2.04 -1.48
C LEU A 416 0.90 0.86 -2.14
N ASN A 417 0.14 -0.09 -2.66
CA ASN A 417 0.66 -1.36 -3.16
C ASN A 417 0.35 -1.54 -4.65
N MET A 418 1.40 -1.63 -5.45
CA MET A 418 1.31 -1.88 -6.89
C MET A 418 1.87 -3.28 -7.17
N LEU A 419 0.96 -4.25 -7.27
CA LEU A 419 1.27 -5.67 -7.43
C LEU A 419 1.60 -6.01 -8.89
N GLU A 420 2.66 -6.80 -9.09
CA GLU A 420 3.04 -7.41 -10.37
C GLU A 420 2.99 -6.41 -11.55
N THR A 421 3.47 -5.19 -11.36
CA THR A 421 3.43 -4.16 -12.41
C THR A 421 4.82 -3.79 -12.91
N PRO A 422 4.98 -3.55 -14.23
CA PRO A 422 6.22 -2.99 -14.77
C PRO A 422 6.31 -1.47 -14.58
N LEU A 423 5.28 -0.82 -14.03
CA LEU A 423 5.21 0.63 -13.92
C LEU A 423 5.77 1.13 -12.59
N ASP A 424 6.55 2.21 -12.64
CA ASP A 424 7.06 2.87 -11.45
C ASP A 424 5.95 3.55 -10.65
N PHE A 425 6.06 3.55 -9.33
CA PHE A 425 5.33 4.48 -8.49
C PHE A 425 6.06 5.83 -8.54
N LYS A 426 5.35 6.90 -8.90
CA LYS A 426 5.91 8.25 -8.96
C LYS A 426 5.13 9.20 -8.07
N LEU A 427 5.82 9.82 -7.10
CA LEU A 427 5.30 11.01 -6.46
C LEU A 427 5.61 12.20 -7.36
N ALA A 428 4.57 12.83 -7.91
CA ALA A 428 4.69 13.84 -8.94
C ALA A 428 5.44 15.11 -8.49
N ASP A 429 5.97 15.84 -9.47
CA ASP A 429 6.76 17.06 -9.28
C ASP A 429 6.05 18.09 -8.40
N GLY A 430 6.76 18.54 -7.35
CA GLY A 430 6.24 19.49 -6.36
C GLY A 430 5.05 19.01 -5.53
N LYS A 431 4.69 17.71 -5.58
CA LYS A 431 3.57 17.15 -4.80
C LYS A 431 4.03 16.52 -3.50
N SER A 432 3.11 16.41 -2.56
CA SER A 432 3.40 15.91 -1.23
C SER A 432 2.58 14.67 -0.87
N VAL A 433 3.16 13.80 -0.05
CA VAL A 433 2.43 12.89 0.84
C VAL A 433 2.59 13.44 2.25
N SER A 434 1.48 13.69 2.94
CA SER A 434 1.52 14.26 4.28
C SER A 434 0.64 13.52 5.28
N ASN A 435 1.14 13.33 6.50
CA ASN A 435 0.29 12.93 7.62
C ASN A 435 -0.66 14.09 7.94
N ALA A 436 -1.96 13.91 7.69
CA ALA A 436 -2.97 14.93 7.98
C ALA A 436 -3.50 14.86 9.42
N THR A 437 -3.02 13.89 10.20
CA THR A 437 -3.41 13.70 11.59
C THR A 437 -2.29 14.12 12.54
N ASN A 438 -2.63 14.32 13.81
CA ASN A 438 -1.63 14.53 14.87
C ASN A 438 -1.15 13.21 15.50
N ALA A 439 -1.63 12.07 14.99
CA ALA A 439 -1.28 10.75 15.49
C ALA A 439 -0.03 10.23 14.79
N ASP A 440 0.66 9.30 15.44
CA ASP A 440 1.73 8.54 14.82
C ASP A 440 1.14 7.68 13.68
N ALA A 441 1.82 7.64 12.54
CA ALA A 441 1.38 6.94 11.35
C ALA A 441 2.55 6.19 10.68
N THR A 442 2.21 5.30 9.76
CA THR A 442 3.18 4.61 8.89
C THR A 442 2.70 4.71 7.45
N LEU A 443 3.58 5.13 6.55
CA LEU A 443 3.41 5.06 5.10
C LEU A 443 4.31 3.96 4.53
N THR A 444 3.72 2.99 3.85
CA THR A 444 4.43 2.01 3.04
C THR A 444 4.09 2.24 1.57
N ILE A 445 5.10 2.49 0.75
CA ILE A 445 4.98 2.47 -0.72
C ILE A 445 5.66 1.18 -1.17
N LYS A 446 4.87 0.27 -1.73
CA LYS A 446 5.30 -1.05 -2.18
C LYS A 446 5.08 -1.18 -3.68
N ASN A 447 6.15 -1.42 -4.43
CA ASN A 447 6.07 -1.55 -5.88
C ASN A 447 6.95 -2.69 -6.40
N ALA A 448 6.42 -3.44 -7.38
CA ALA A 448 7.20 -4.45 -8.09
C ALA A 448 8.35 -3.80 -8.88
N ALA A 449 8.09 -2.68 -9.56
CA ALA A 449 9.09 -1.88 -10.24
C ALA A 449 9.75 -0.84 -9.31
N SER A 450 10.03 0.37 -9.82
CA SER A 450 10.79 1.40 -9.11
C SER A 450 9.90 2.33 -8.29
N ILE A 451 10.48 3.02 -7.32
CA ILE A 451 9.84 4.12 -6.57
C ILE A 451 10.60 5.41 -6.83
N ILE A 452 9.92 6.44 -7.31
CA ILE A 452 10.55 7.70 -7.73
C ILE A 452 9.85 8.88 -7.04
N LEU A 453 10.62 9.66 -6.30
CA LEU A 453 10.21 10.97 -5.81
C LEU A 453 10.70 12.00 -6.83
N GLU A 454 9.78 12.61 -7.57
CA GLU A 454 10.12 13.62 -8.58
C GLU A 454 10.62 14.92 -7.93
N ALA A 455 11.13 15.84 -8.76
CA ALA A 455 11.74 17.07 -8.25
C ALA A 455 10.76 17.87 -7.37
N GLY A 456 11.28 18.49 -6.30
CA GLY A 456 10.48 19.26 -5.34
C GLY A 456 9.39 18.48 -4.58
N SER A 457 9.25 17.16 -4.79
CA SER A 457 8.23 16.37 -4.09
C SER A 457 8.59 16.13 -2.62
N SER A 458 7.60 15.85 -1.76
CA SER A 458 7.87 15.65 -0.34
C SER A 458 7.06 14.54 0.30
N ILE A 459 7.67 13.79 1.22
CA ILE A 459 6.95 12.93 2.17
C ILE A 459 7.19 13.56 3.54
N SER A 460 6.14 14.01 4.22
CA SER A 460 6.32 14.79 5.44
C SER A 460 5.28 14.53 6.52
N SER A 461 5.70 14.72 7.76
CA SER A 461 4.81 14.89 8.90
C SER A 461 5.25 16.12 9.67
N ASN A 462 4.29 16.99 9.99
CA ASN A 462 4.54 18.15 10.85
C ASN A 462 4.16 17.86 12.31
N ASN A 463 3.22 16.95 12.54
CA ASN A 463 2.69 16.56 13.84
C ASN A 463 2.61 15.03 13.91
N GLY A 464 2.96 14.43 15.05
CA GLY A 464 3.08 12.96 15.16
C GLY A 464 4.22 12.39 14.32
N LYS A 465 4.69 11.19 14.69
CA LYS A 465 5.74 10.47 13.96
C LYS A 465 5.16 9.89 12.68
N LEU A 466 5.93 9.89 11.59
CA LEU A 466 5.57 9.19 10.36
C LEU A 466 6.68 8.22 9.98
N ASN A 467 6.48 6.93 10.21
CA ASN A 467 7.37 5.93 9.63
C ASN A 467 7.17 5.90 8.11
N VAL A 468 8.25 5.81 7.35
CA VAL A 468 8.24 5.78 5.88
C VAL A 468 9.00 4.54 5.42
N ILE A 469 8.35 3.70 4.61
CA ILE A 469 8.91 2.48 4.04
C ILE A 469 8.78 2.59 2.53
N LEU A 470 9.91 2.70 1.83
CA LEU A 470 9.99 2.64 0.37
C LEU A 470 10.50 1.24 -0.01
N TRP A 471 9.61 0.41 -0.52
CA TRP A 471 9.84 -1.01 -0.81
C TRP A 471 9.66 -1.27 -2.32
N ALA A 472 10.77 -1.20 -3.07
CA ALA A 472 10.82 -1.52 -4.49
C ALA A 472 11.15 -3.01 -4.72
N ASP A 473 11.14 -3.49 -5.97
CA ASP A 473 11.59 -4.84 -6.33
C ASP A 473 10.83 -5.96 -5.59
N THR A 474 9.52 -5.80 -5.42
CA THR A 474 8.73 -6.74 -4.61
C THR A 474 8.46 -8.08 -5.31
N ASP A 475 8.80 -8.17 -6.59
CA ASP A 475 8.70 -9.38 -7.41
C ASP A 475 10.08 -10.01 -7.71
N ALA A 476 11.17 -9.42 -7.19
CA ALA A 476 12.55 -9.85 -7.40
C ALA A 476 13.02 -9.82 -8.87
N ASN A 477 12.45 -8.93 -9.70
CA ASN A 477 12.83 -8.74 -11.10
C ASN A 477 13.58 -7.43 -11.40
N GLY A 478 13.85 -6.62 -10.38
CA GLY A 478 14.52 -5.33 -10.48
C GLY A 478 13.56 -4.15 -10.31
N GLY A 479 13.89 -3.29 -9.35
CA GLY A 479 13.19 -2.05 -9.04
C GLY A 479 14.07 -1.18 -8.15
N TYR A 480 14.43 0.01 -8.63
CA TYR A 480 15.29 0.93 -7.90
C TYR A 480 14.47 1.96 -7.10
N ILE A 481 15.13 2.66 -6.18
CA ILE A 481 14.55 3.84 -5.54
C ILE A 481 15.34 5.09 -5.95
N ARG A 482 14.63 6.14 -6.35
CA ARG A 482 15.23 7.41 -6.77
C ARG A 482 14.57 8.62 -6.11
N THR A 483 15.39 9.52 -5.58
CA THR A 483 14.94 10.85 -5.15
C THR A 483 15.56 11.91 -6.06
N ASN A 484 14.75 12.74 -6.69
CA ASN A 484 15.21 13.83 -7.56
C ASN A 484 15.46 15.13 -6.80
N SER A 485 16.16 16.07 -7.45
CA SER A 485 16.61 17.32 -6.84
C SER A 485 15.47 18.11 -6.20
N GLY A 486 15.69 18.62 -4.99
CA GLY A 486 14.70 19.36 -4.21
C GLY A 486 13.63 18.50 -3.54
N SER A 487 13.62 17.18 -3.75
CA SER A 487 12.70 16.30 -3.01
C SER A 487 13.11 16.18 -1.54
N SER A 488 12.15 15.85 -0.66
CA SER A 488 12.40 15.72 0.77
C SER A 488 11.61 14.61 1.45
N ILE A 489 12.18 14.05 2.51
CA ILE A 489 11.52 13.11 3.42
C ILE A 489 11.73 13.63 4.85
N THR A 490 10.64 14.01 5.52
CA THR A 490 10.64 14.48 6.92
C THR A 490 9.71 13.66 7.79
N THR A 491 10.24 12.84 8.70
CA THR A 491 9.42 11.84 9.43
C THR A 491 9.00 12.27 10.84
N ASN A 492 9.51 13.39 11.34
CA ASN A 492 9.17 13.94 12.67
C ASN A 492 9.26 12.91 13.82
N GLY A 493 10.38 12.20 13.90
CA GLY A 493 10.66 11.15 14.88
C GLY A 493 10.28 9.74 14.43
N GLY A 494 9.63 9.58 13.27
CA GLY A 494 9.38 8.28 12.63
C GLY A 494 10.61 7.73 11.90
N HIS A 495 10.66 6.44 11.64
CA HIS A 495 11.78 5.79 10.95
C HIS A 495 11.67 5.92 9.42
N LEU A 496 12.80 5.86 8.71
CA LEU A 496 12.86 5.71 7.25
C LEU A 496 13.58 4.42 6.88
N TRP A 497 12.92 3.58 6.08
CA TRP A 497 13.52 2.40 5.46
C TRP A 497 13.39 2.48 3.93
N MET A 498 14.49 2.26 3.22
CA MET A 498 14.54 2.21 1.76
C MET A 498 15.25 0.93 1.33
N GLY A 499 14.57 0.07 0.58
CA GLY A 499 15.13 -1.20 0.12
C GLY A 499 14.15 -1.98 -0.76
N GLY A 500 14.31 -3.29 -0.80
CA GLY A 500 13.51 -4.13 -1.67
C GLY A 500 13.40 -5.60 -1.26
N GLY A 501 13.23 -6.47 -2.25
CA GLY A 501 13.10 -7.92 -2.09
C GLY A 501 11.65 -8.40 -2.08
N SER A 502 11.44 -9.67 -2.44
CA SER A 502 10.11 -10.27 -2.54
C SER A 502 9.54 -10.80 -1.22
N GLY A 503 10.37 -10.90 -0.16
CA GLY A 503 9.95 -11.29 1.18
C GLY A 503 9.94 -10.12 2.16
N SER A 504 9.49 -10.37 3.39
CA SER A 504 9.47 -9.36 4.45
C SER A 504 10.44 -9.67 5.59
N ASN A 505 10.81 -8.63 6.33
CA ASN A 505 11.57 -8.71 7.57
C ASN A 505 11.01 -7.70 8.61
N THR A 506 11.42 -7.83 9.86
CA THR A 506 11.10 -6.87 10.92
C THR A 506 12.30 -5.97 11.17
N TRP A 507 12.10 -4.66 11.10
CA TRP A 507 13.13 -3.66 11.40
C TRP A 507 12.53 -2.54 12.24
N ASN A 508 13.08 -2.31 13.45
CA ASN A 508 12.54 -1.33 14.41
C ASN A 508 11.02 -1.47 14.68
N GLY A 509 10.51 -2.70 14.71
CA GLY A 509 9.09 -2.99 14.89
C GLY A 509 8.22 -2.77 13.64
N LEU A 510 8.81 -2.40 12.50
CA LEU A 510 8.14 -2.22 11.23
C LEU A 510 8.30 -3.46 10.34
N THR A 511 7.27 -3.77 9.57
CA THR A 511 7.35 -4.75 8.47
C THR A 511 7.96 -4.07 7.25
N VAL A 512 9.15 -4.50 6.85
CA VAL A 512 9.91 -3.96 5.72
C VAL A 512 10.24 -5.09 4.73
N GLY A 513 10.82 -4.74 3.57
CA GLY A 513 11.38 -5.75 2.66
C GLY A 513 12.57 -6.47 3.30
N ASN A 514 12.85 -7.68 2.83
CA ASN A 514 13.96 -8.50 3.33
C ASN A 514 15.27 -8.36 2.54
N GLY A 515 15.34 -7.41 1.60
CA GLY A 515 16.49 -7.26 0.72
C GLY A 515 16.71 -5.82 0.24
N TYR A 516 17.35 -5.73 -0.91
CA TYR A 516 17.81 -4.47 -1.50
C TYR A 516 16.85 -4.00 -2.57
N ALA A 517 16.74 -2.68 -2.76
CA ALA A 517 16.25 -2.15 -4.02
C ALA A 517 17.27 -2.52 -5.11
N LEU A 518 16.83 -3.22 -6.16
CA LEU A 518 17.69 -3.78 -7.20
C LEU A 518 17.62 -2.92 -8.46
N GLY A 519 18.77 -2.41 -8.93
CA GLY A 519 18.84 -1.69 -10.20
C GLY A 519 18.27 -2.49 -11.37
N ASN A 520 17.70 -1.81 -12.36
CA ASN A 520 17.05 -2.41 -13.51
C ASN A 520 17.54 -1.81 -14.84
N GLU A 521 16.82 -2.07 -15.93
CA GLU A 521 17.25 -1.65 -17.28
C GLU A 521 17.21 -0.14 -17.52
N LEU A 522 16.51 0.61 -16.68
CA LEU A 522 16.40 2.07 -16.77
C LEU A 522 17.41 2.78 -15.88
N ASN A 523 17.90 2.12 -14.82
CA ASN A 523 18.90 2.65 -13.91
C ASN A 523 19.64 1.50 -13.22
N SER A 524 20.96 1.44 -13.42
CA SER A 524 21.80 0.42 -12.81
C SER A 524 21.91 0.51 -11.29
N ASN A 525 21.65 1.66 -10.67
CA ASN A 525 21.83 1.84 -9.23
C ASN A 525 20.61 1.32 -8.46
N GLY A 526 20.83 0.64 -7.34
CA GLY A 526 19.74 0.17 -6.48
C GLY A 526 19.02 1.33 -5.79
N ILE A 527 19.79 2.24 -5.20
CA ILE A 527 19.28 3.51 -4.67
C ILE A 527 20.08 4.68 -5.25
N LEU A 528 19.38 5.68 -5.78
CA LEU A 528 19.95 6.91 -6.34
C LEU A 528 19.37 8.15 -5.65
N ILE A 529 20.22 8.89 -4.94
CA ILE A 529 19.84 10.11 -4.21
C ILE A 529 20.42 11.32 -4.94
N ILE A 530 19.57 12.24 -5.41
CA ILE A 530 19.98 13.44 -6.13
C ILE A 530 19.39 14.66 -5.44
N GLY A 531 20.23 15.51 -4.86
CA GLY A 531 19.81 16.82 -4.36
C GLY A 531 18.68 16.83 -3.34
N SER A 532 18.51 15.76 -2.56
CA SER A 532 17.36 15.60 -1.66
C SER A 532 17.71 15.78 -0.18
N SER A 533 16.70 16.10 0.62
CA SER A 533 16.81 16.28 2.07
C SER A 533 16.04 15.20 2.80
N ILE A 534 16.75 14.30 3.47
CA ILE A 534 16.20 13.24 4.32
C ILE A 534 16.46 13.63 5.78
N VAL A 535 15.40 13.89 6.54
CA VAL A 535 15.49 14.36 7.93
C VAL A 535 14.47 13.62 8.80
N THR A 536 14.93 12.80 9.74
CA THR A 536 13.99 12.04 10.59
C THR A 536 13.74 12.63 11.96
N ASN A 537 14.50 13.63 12.41
CA ASN A 537 14.34 14.27 13.73
C ASN A 537 14.23 13.27 14.90
N GLY A 538 15.07 12.22 14.91
CA GLY A 538 15.16 11.23 15.99
C GLY A 538 14.83 9.79 15.56
N GLY A 539 14.26 9.59 14.36
CA GLY A 539 14.03 8.24 13.84
C GLY A 539 15.26 7.66 13.13
N ASN A 540 15.43 6.34 13.17
CA ASN A 540 16.46 5.66 12.40
C ASN A 540 16.25 5.77 10.88
N VAL A 541 17.34 5.77 10.12
CA VAL A 541 17.38 5.67 8.65
C VAL A 541 18.10 4.38 8.26
N ALA A 542 17.53 3.60 7.35
CA ALA A 542 18.21 2.46 6.74
C ALA A 542 18.03 2.43 5.22
N LEU A 543 19.14 2.33 4.50
CA LEU A 543 19.20 2.30 3.03
C LEU A 543 19.88 1.01 2.56
N PHE A 544 19.20 0.22 1.73
CA PHE A 544 19.69 -1.04 1.19
C PHE A 544 19.58 -1.03 -0.34
N GLY A 545 20.70 -0.83 -1.05
CA GLY A 545 20.75 -0.79 -2.51
C GLY A 545 21.67 -1.84 -3.11
N LYS A 546 21.22 -2.48 -4.19
CA LYS A 546 22.01 -3.42 -4.97
C LYS A 546 21.94 -3.06 -6.44
N SER A 547 23.08 -2.97 -7.09
CA SER A 547 23.10 -2.58 -8.50
C SER A 547 22.54 -3.69 -9.39
N ARG A 548 22.10 -3.33 -10.59
CA ARG A 548 21.82 -4.30 -11.66
C ARG A 548 23.08 -5.12 -11.97
N PRO A 549 22.98 -6.43 -12.26
CA PRO A 549 24.04 -7.17 -12.93
C PRO A 549 24.29 -6.66 -14.35
N GLY A 550 25.55 -6.57 -14.75
CA GLY A 550 25.92 -6.23 -16.13
C GLY A 550 26.43 -4.80 -16.32
N ALA A 551 26.32 -4.33 -17.57
CA ALA A 551 26.83 -3.02 -17.97
C ALA A 551 26.00 -1.86 -17.40
N ALA A 552 26.62 -0.70 -17.26
CA ALA A 552 25.95 0.50 -16.80
C ALA A 552 24.85 0.98 -17.76
N VAL A 553 23.66 1.24 -17.20
CA VAL A 553 22.49 1.78 -17.89
C VAL A 553 21.83 2.88 -17.07
N GLY A 554 21.14 3.78 -17.76
CA GLY A 554 20.52 4.95 -17.16
C GLY A 554 21.53 6.04 -16.80
N THR A 555 21.01 7.24 -16.56
CA THR A 555 21.81 8.38 -16.08
C THR A 555 21.12 9.01 -14.87
N ASP A 556 21.93 9.55 -13.97
CA ASP A 556 21.46 10.48 -12.94
C ASP A 556 21.19 11.89 -13.52
N GLY A 557 21.49 12.11 -14.81
CA GLY A 557 21.46 13.41 -15.49
C GLY A 557 22.85 14.06 -15.60
N SER A 558 23.89 13.45 -15.02
CA SER A 558 25.27 13.93 -15.07
C SER A 558 25.91 13.59 -16.42
N ALA A 559 26.70 14.51 -16.95
CA ALA A 559 27.54 14.27 -18.14
C ALA A 559 28.76 13.37 -17.84
N VAL A 560 29.01 13.08 -16.56
CA VAL A 560 30.13 12.27 -16.07
C VAL A 560 29.61 11.01 -15.39
N ASN A 561 29.69 9.91 -16.15
CA ASN A 561 29.61 8.50 -15.79
C ASN A 561 28.22 7.90 -15.47
N THR A 562 27.91 6.82 -16.21
CA THR A 562 26.93 5.80 -15.84
C THR A 562 27.61 4.83 -14.86
N ASN A 563 27.26 4.91 -13.57
CA ASN A 563 27.78 4.01 -12.53
C ASN A 563 26.81 2.86 -12.27
N VAL A 564 27.36 1.73 -11.82
CA VAL A 564 26.63 0.52 -11.43
C VAL A 564 26.79 0.30 -9.93
N ASP A 565 26.32 1.27 -9.15
CA ASP A 565 26.55 1.27 -7.70
C ASP A 565 25.40 0.61 -6.95
N GLY A 566 25.68 0.05 -5.78
CA GLY A 566 24.61 -0.37 -4.88
C GLY A 566 23.77 0.83 -4.46
N ILE A 567 24.45 1.83 -3.91
CA ILE A 567 23.89 3.13 -3.51
C ILE A 567 24.77 4.25 -4.04
N ARG A 568 24.15 5.24 -4.70
CA ARG A 568 24.82 6.45 -5.19
C ARG A 568 24.13 7.71 -4.70
N ILE A 569 24.88 8.58 -4.02
CA ILE A 569 24.50 9.98 -3.79
C ILE A 569 25.18 10.81 -4.88
N SER A 570 24.38 11.45 -5.72
CA SER A 570 24.76 12.00 -7.03
C SER A 570 25.51 13.34 -6.93
N PRO A 571 26.47 13.61 -7.84
CA PRO A 571 27.28 14.82 -7.82
C PRO A 571 26.57 16.05 -8.42
N ILE A 572 25.30 15.92 -8.82
CA ILE A 572 24.57 16.98 -9.54
C ILE A 572 24.02 18.03 -8.56
N ALA A 573 23.69 17.63 -7.33
CA ALA A 573 23.12 18.53 -6.33
C ALA A 573 23.38 18.04 -4.90
N SER A 574 23.60 18.98 -3.99
CA SER A 574 23.91 18.71 -2.59
C SER A 574 22.78 17.97 -1.90
N SER A 575 23.12 16.94 -1.12
CA SER A 575 22.12 16.09 -0.43
C SER A 575 22.39 16.06 1.07
N LEU A 576 21.32 15.96 1.85
CA LEU A 576 21.35 15.87 3.31
C LEU A 576 20.69 14.56 3.76
N ILE A 577 21.37 13.82 4.63
CA ILE A 577 20.78 12.73 5.42
C ILE A 577 21.05 13.03 6.89
N ASN A 578 19.99 13.32 7.65
CA ASN A 578 20.08 13.64 9.07
C ASN A 578 19.06 12.84 9.86
N SER A 579 19.54 12.03 10.81
CA SER A 579 18.69 11.17 11.63
C SER A 579 18.26 11.80 12.97
N GLY A 580 18.78 12.97 13.33
CA GLY A 580 18.73 13.45 14.71
C GLY A 580 19.29 12.38 15.65
N ASP A 581 18.61 12.11 16.76
CA ASP A 581 19.03 11.12 17.75
C ASP A 581 18.92 9.65 17.28
N GLY A 582 18.41 9.39 16.07
CA GLY A 582 18.36 8.07 15.45
C GLY A 582 19.69 7.66 14.80
N SER A 583 19.83 6.38 14.44
CA SER A 583 20.99 5.87 13.71
C SER A 583 20.81 5.95 12.19
N ILE A 584 21.91 5.92 11.43
CA ILE A 584 21.92 5.80 9.97
C ILE A 584 22.65 4.51 9.58
N VAL A 585 21.99 3.67 8.77
CA VAL A 585 22.58 2.48 8.15
C VAL A 585 22.52 2.63 6.62
N ILE A 586 23.65 2.45 5.96
CA ILE A 586 23.77 2.50 4.49
C ILE A 586 24.49 1.24 4.03
N GLU A 587 23.83 0.41 3.24
CA GLU A 587 24.40 -0.82 2.70
C GLU A 587 24.23 -0.90 1.19
N GLY A 588 25.36 -0.95 0.49
CA GLY A 588 25.42 -0.96 -0.96
C GLY A 588 26.25 -2.10 -1.52
N VAL A 589 25.71 -2.82 -2.51
CA VAL A 589 26.39 -3.90 -3.22
C VAL A 589 26.37 -3.65 -4.73
N SER A 590 27.54 -3.65 -5.36
CA SER A 590 27.64 -3.63 -6.82
C SER A 590 27.79 -5.03 -7.43
N GLN A 591 27.15 -5.21 -8.58
CA GLN A 591 27.21 -6.38 -9.47
C GLN A 591 27.66 -6.00 -10.88
N GLY A 592 28.14 -4.77 -11.09
CA GLY A 592 28.44 -4.24 -12.42
C GLY A 592 29.56 -4.99 -13.13
N THR A 593 29.49 -5.09 -14.45
CA THR A 593 30.52 -5.76 -15.30
C THR A 593 31.44 -4.78 -16.03
N ASP A 594 31.18 -3.48 -15.97
CA ASP A 594 31.96 -2.44 -16.65
C ASP A 594 32.04 -1.15 -15.82
N GLN A 595 32.85 -0.19 -16.31
CA GLN A 595 32.98 1.17 -15.78
C GLN A 595 33.19 1.26 -14.26
N VAL A 596 32.42 2.09 -13.56
CA VAL A 596 32.50 2.33 -12.12
C VAL A 596 31.39 1.52 -11.46
N ALA A 597 31.77 0.64 -10.54
CA ALA A 597 30.92 -0.40 -9.98
C ALA A 597 31.16 -0.54 -8.46
N LEU A 598 30.63 0.41 -7.69
CA LEU A 598 30.95 0.65 -6.28
C LEU A 598 29.86 0.13 -5.35
N GLY A 599 30.20 -0.29 -4.14
CA GLY A 599 29.19 -0.62 -3.14
C GLY A 599 28.36 0.62 -2.79
N VAL A 600 29.03 1.60 -2.17
CA VAL A 600 28.44 2.88 -1.79
C VAL A 600 29.30 4.03 -2.33
N GLU A 601 28.68 4.95 -3.08
CA GLU A 601 29.33 6.16 -3.59
C GLU A 601 28.65 7.42 -3.02
N PHE A 602 29.43 8.25 -2.34
CA PHE A 602 29.10 9.65 -2.06
C PHE A 602 29.79 10.50 -3.11
N CYS A 603 29.16 10.63 -4.28
CA CYS A 603 29.75 11.25 -5.45
C CYS A 603 29.55 12.75 -5.39
N SER A 604 30.62 13.53 -5.33
CA SER A 604 30.55 14.99 -5.39
C SER A 604 31.51 15.53 -6.44
N LEU A 605 31.04 16.58 -7.12
CA LEU A 605 31.84 17.44 -7.99
C LEU A 605 31.69 18.87 -7.48
N SER A 606 32.80 19.49 -7.10
CA SER A 606 32.81 20.86 -6.55
C SER A 606 31.98 21.80 -7.43
N PRO A 607 31.03 22.58 -6.88
CA PRO A 607 30.87 22.92 -5.45
C PRO A 607 29.86 22.05 -4.66
N VAL A 608 29.45 20.88 -5.16
CA VAL A 608 28.45 20.03 -4.50
C VAL A 608 28.97 19.49 -3.16
N THR A 609 28.06 19.41 -2.16
CA THR A 609 28.38 18.90 -0.83
C THR A 609 27.34 17.88 -0.37
N HIS A 610 27.78 16.85 0.34
CA HIS A 610 26.88 15.89 0.96
C HIS A 610 27.11 15.88 2.47
N LEU A 611 26.02 15.92 3.23
CA LEU A 611 26.07 15.90 4.69
C LEU A 611 25.31 14.70 5.21
N ILE A 612 26.01 13.81 5.92
CA ILE A 612 25.45 12.63 6.56
C ILE A 612 25.67 12.78 8.05
N THR A 613 24.60 12.93 8.82
CA THR A 613 24.67 13.31 10.24
C THR A 613 23.71 12.53 11.15
N SER A 614 24.19 12.22 12.34
CA SER A 614 23.40 11.61 13.42
C SER A 614 23.85 12.18 14.76
N SER A 615 22.92 12.48 15.67
CA SER A 615 23.19 12.82 17.07
C SER A 615 22.97 11.65 18.03
N ALA A 616 22.79 10.42 17.52
CA ALA A 616 22.75 9.23 18.37
C ALA A 616 24.06 9.10 19.18
N SER A 617 23.93 8.68 20.44
CA SER A 617 25.04 8.48 21.37
C SER A 617 25.61 7.05 21.37
N GLY A 618 24.88 6.09 20.78
CA GLY A 618 25.30 4.72 20.55
C GLY A 618 25.97 4.56 19.18
N ASP A 619 25.58 3.53 18.41
CA ASP A 619 26.01 3.41 17.02
C ASP A 619 25.24 4.39 16.15
N ALA A 620 25.91 5.44 15.70
CA ALA A 620 25.29 6.58 15.05
C ALA A 620 25.22 6.41 13.53
N ILE A 621 26.33 5.99 12.91
CA ILE A 621 26.40 5.84 11.44
C ILE A 621 27.17 4.55 11.10
N THR A 622 26.53 3.66 10.36
CA THR A 622 27.15 2.45 9.80
C THR A 622 27.05 2.48 8.28
N ILE A 623 28.18 2.33 7.59
CA ILE A 623 28.26 2.29 6.13
C ILE A 623 28.96 1.00 5.74
N THR A 624 28.28 0.15 4.98
CA THR A 624 28.83 -1.07 4.40
C THR A 624 28.75 -1.02 2.89
N GLY A 625 29.88 -1.21 2.23
CA GLY A 625 29.97 -1.19 0.77
C GLY A 625 30.75 -2.37 0.21
N VAL A 626 30.16 -3.07 -0.75
CA VAL A 626 30.82 -4.14 -1.51
C VAL A 626 30.90 -3.75 -2.98
N GLY A 627 32.10 -3.46 -3.45
CA GLY A 627 32.37 -3.21 -4.86
C GLY A 627 32.23 -4.48 -5.70
N SER A 628 32.11 -4.31 -7.01
CA SER A 628 31.82 -5.45 -7.89
C SER A 628 32.90 -6.53 -7.85
N GLN A 629 32.46 -7.77 -7.65
CA GLN A 629 33.30 -8.97 -7.67
C GLN A 629 33.35 -9.65 -9.05
N SER A 630 32.80 -9.00 -10.08
CA SER A 630 32.81 -9.52 -11.46
C SER A 630 34.19 -9.34 -12.13
N SER A 631 34.56 -10.23 -13.05
CA SER A 631 35.84 -10.21 -13.80
C SER A 631 35.79 -9.41 -15.10
N GLY A 632 35.02 -8.32 -15.14
CA GLY A 632 34.77 -7.51 -16.35
C GLY A 632 35.85 -6.45 -16.65
N THR A 633 35.49 -5.41 -17.40
CA THR A 633 36.39 -4.29 -17.77
C THR A 633 36.18 -3.06 -16.87
N GLN A 634 35.85 -3.26 -15.60
CA GLN A 634 35.61 -2.18 -14.64
C GLN A 634 36.89 -1.35 -14.43
N VAL A 635 36.72 -0.06 -14.17
CA VAL A 635 37.78 0.91 -13.86
C VAL A 635 37.88 1.10 -12.34
N ASN A 636 36.76 1.18 -11.63
CA ASN A 636 36.75 1.38 -10.18
C ASN A 636 35.72 0.45 -9.52
N THR A 637 36.16 -0.29 -8.51
CA THR A 637 35.34 -1.26 -7.78
C THR A 637 35.50 -1.10 -6.27
N ASN A 638 35.61 0.14 -5.78
CA ASN A 638 35.71 0.34 -4.33
C ASN A 638 34.47 -0.17 -3.57
N GLY A 639 34.68 -0.61 -2.33
CA GLY A 639 33.58 -0.90 -1.40
C GLY A 639 32.81 0.38 -1.06
N VAL A 640 33.50 1.30 -0.39
CA VAL A 640 32.98 2.63 -0.04
C VAL A 640 33.85 3.71 -0.67
N PHE A 641 33.23 4.67 -1.37
CA PHE A 641 33.90 5.82 -1.94
C PHE A 641 33.27 7.13 -1.46
N VAL A 642 34.04 7.92 -0.71
CA VAL A 642 33.66 9.26 -0.23
C VAL A 642 34.43 10.34 -1.02
N HIS A 643 33.72 11.12 -1.85
CA HIS A 643 34.33 12.21 -2.63
C HIS A 643 34.59 13.48 -1.80
N ASN A 644 35.27 14.44 -2.40
CA ASN A 644 35.51 15.78 -1.84
C ASN A 644 34.19 16.47 -1.48
N GLY A 645 34.16 17.29 -0.43
CA GLY A 645 32.94 18.01 -0.04
C GLY A 645 31.85 17.13 0.60
N THR A 646 32.15 15.86 0.90
CA THR A 646 31.30 15.01 1.72
C THR A 646 31.76 15.02 3.17
N THR A 647 30.82 15.25 4.09
CA THR A 647 31.02 15.18 5.54
C THR A 647 30.12 14.10 6.14
N ILE A 648 30.73 13.16 6.87
CA ILE A 648 30.04 12.13 7.65
C ILE A 648 30.33 12.41 9.12
N SER A 649 29.31 12.72 9.93
CA SER A 649 29.53 13.15 11.31
C SER A 649 28.52 12.64 12.32
N SER A 650 29.01 12.15 13.46
CA SER A 650 28.20 11.95 14.66
C SER A 650 28.31 13.20 15.53
N THR A 651 27.24 14.00 15.58
CA THR A 651 27.20 15.27 16.31
C THR A 651 26.89 15.09 17.79
N GLY A 652 26.32 13.94 18.17
CA GLY A 652 26.01 13.56 19.55
C GLY A 652 27.09 12.70 20.21
N GLY A 653 28.15 12.36 19.48
CA GLY A 653 29.29 11.60 20.00
C GLY A 653 29.09 10.08 20.00
N GLY A 654 28.25 9.55 19.13
CA GLY A 654 28.11 8.12 18.88
C GLY A 654 29.13 7.59 17.87
N ASN A 655 29.18 6.26 17.75
CA ASN A 655 30.16 5.56 16.92
C ASN A 655 29.85 5.73 15.44
N ILE A 656 30.91 5.82 14.64
CA ILE A 656 30.86 5.68 13.18
C ILE A 656 31.61 4.41 12.79
N GLU A 657 30.96 3.54 12.03
CA GLU A 657 31.56 2.36 11.43
C GLU A 657 31.50 2.43 9.90
N ILE A 658 32.64 2.23 9.25
CA ILE A 658 32.75 2.15 7.79
C ILE A 658 33.45 0.85 7.43
N ARG A 659 32.73 -0.03 6.74
CA ARG A 659 33.23 -1.32 6.28
C ARG A 659 33.16 -1.42 4.77
N GLY A 660 34.31 -1.61 4.15
CA GLY A 660 34.44 -1.72 2.71
C GLY A 660 34.98 -3.08 2.29
N VAL A 661 34.50 -3.59 1.16
CA VAL A 661 35.12 -4.71 0.44
C VAL A 661 35.32 -4.25 -1.00
N GLY A 662 36.59 -4.08 -1.39
CA GLY A 662 36.94 -3.77 -2.78
C GLY A 662 36.63 -4.92 -3.71
N GLY A 663 36.45 -4.62 -4.99
CA GLY A 663 36.25 -5.60 -6.04
C GLY A 663 37.51 -6.38 -6.40
N SER A 664 37.35 -7.32 -7.33
CA SER A 664 38.42 -8.23 -7.78
C SER A 664 39.21 -7.71 -8.99
N VAL A 665 38.72 -6.68 -9.67
CA VAL A 665 39.31 -6.10 -10.89
C VAL A 665 39.11 -4.59 -10.93
N GLY A 666 39.91 -3.89 -11.75
CA GLY A 666 39.87 -2.42 -11.92
C GLY A 666 41.19 -1.73 -11.61
N SER A 667 41.31 -0.46 -11.99
CA SER A 667 42.49 0.36 -11.67
C SER A 667 42.49 0.87 -10.24
N THR A 668 41.30 0.93 -9.61
CA THR A 668 41.10 1.25 -8.20
C THR A 668 40.19 0.22 -7.54
N GLN A 669 40.73 -0.47 -6.53
CA GLN A 669 40.10 -1.61 -5.84
C GLN A 669 40.26 -1.45 -4.31
N GLN A 670 39.90 -0.28 -3.81
CA GLN A 670 40.03 0.02 -2.38
C GLN A 670 38.83 -0.54 -1.63
N SER A 671 39.06 -1.07 -0.43
CA SER A 671 37.95 -1.34 0.48
C SER A 671 37.27 -0.01 0.80
N ASN A 672 38.07 0.98 1.21
CA ASN A 672 37.58 2.33 1.50
C ASN A 672 38.44 3.38 0.79
N TYR A 673 37.80 4.29 0.06
CA TYR A 673 38.44 5.40 -0.64
C TYR A 673 37.88 6.74 -0.16
N PHE A 674 38.73 7.61 0.36
CA PHE A 674 38.39 8.94 0.85
C PHE A 674 39.22 10.00 0.11
N SER A 675 38.57 10.75 -0.78
CA SER A 675 39.21 11.81 -1.58
C SER A 675 39.64 13.00 -0.72
N THR A 676 40.54 13.83 -1.24
CA THR A 676 40.93 15.10 -0.63
C THR A 676 39.69 15.95 -0.33
N GLY A 677 39.61 16.49 0.89
CA GLY A 677 38.46 17.31 1.31
C GLY A 677 37.21 16.53 1.72
N SER A 678 37.25 15.19 1.76
CA SER A 678 36.26 14.39 2.51
C SER A 678 36.56 14.44 4.01
N GLN A 679 35.51 14.38 4.83
CA GLN A 679 35.63 14.49 6.30
C GLN A 679 34.79 13.41 7.01
N VAL A 680 35.40 12.74 7.98
CA VAL A 680 34.70 11.83 8.91
C VAL A 680 34.98 12.25 10.35
N ASN A 681 33.92 12.47 11.13
CA ASN A 681 34.03 12.95 12.51
C ASN A 681 32.99 12.33 13.45
N PRO A 682 33.36 11.33 14.29
CA PRO A 682 32.46 10.72 15.28
C PRO A 682 32.27 11.57 16.56
N GLY A 683 32.82 12.78 16.64
CA GLY A 683 32.77 13.62 17.84
C GLY A 683 33.55 12.97 18.99
N SER A 684 32.87 12.68 20.09
CA SER A 684 33.41 11.89 21.22
C SER A 684 33.29 10.37 21.06
N GLY A 685 32.59 9.91 20.01
CA GLY A 685 32.42 8.49 19.72
C GLY A 685 33.63 7.88 19.04
N ASN A 686 33.59 6.56 18.85
CA ASN A 686 34.65 5.83 18.17
C ASN A 686 34.46 5.87 16.65
N LEU A 687 35.56 5.89 15.90
CA LEU A 687 35.55 5.66 14.45
C LEU A 687 36.22 4.30 14.17
N THR A 688 35.48 3.37 13.57
CA THR A 688 36.02 2.09 13.10
C THR A 688 36.00 2.05 11.59
N VAL A 689 37.15 1.81 10.97
CA VAL A 689 37.26 1.58 9.52
C VAL A 689 37.82 0.19 9.27
N THR A 690 36.99 -0.66 8.68
CA THR A 690 37.31 -2.05 8.36
C THR A 690 37.50 -2.20 6.86
N GLY A 691 38.62 -2.78 6.45
CA GLY A 691 38.91 -3.05 5.05
C GLY A 691 40.34 -3.55 4.82
N ASN A 692 40.54 -4.36 3.78
CA ASN A 692 41.86 -4.88 3.43
C ASN A 692 42.75 -3.84 2.73
N SER A 693 42.18 -2.72 2.30
CA SER A 693 42.88 -1.63 1.61
C SER A 693 42.18 -0.29 1.88
N ILE A 694 42.95 0.74 2.22
CA ILE A 694 42.41 2.08 2.50
C ILE A 694 43.23 3.11 1.74
N TYR A 695 42.54 3.92 0.92
CA TYR A 695 43.09 5.15 0.38
C TYR A 695 42.48 6.33 1.13
N LEU A 696 43.30 7.05 1.89
CA LEU A 696 42.88 8.24 2.64
C LEU A 696 43.69 9.47 2.21
N ALA A 697 42.98 10.42 1.60
CA ALA A 697 43.45 11.78 1.31
C ALA A 697 42.60 12.86 1.99
N GLY A 698 41.42 12.51 2.50
CA GLY A 698 40.59 13.34 3.39
C GLY A 698 41.07 13.33 4.85
N THR A 699 40.21 13.77 5.78
CA THR A 699 40.54 13.86 7.21
C THR A 699 39.60 13.03 8.07
N PHE A 700 40.18 12.26 8.98
CA PHE A 700 39.50 11.70 10.14
C PHE A 700 39.85 12.56 11.36
N SER A 701 38.85 12.93 12.15
CA SER A 701 39.02 13.80 13.32
C SER A 701 38.05 13.36 14.40
N GLY A 702 38.39 13.49 15.67
CA GLY A 702 37.52 13.11 16.78
C GLY A 702 38.29 13.02 18.09
N SER A 703 37.59 12.70 19.18
CA SER A 703 38.20 12.54 20.51
C SER A 703 38.05 11.12 21.10
N GLY A 704 37.23 10.26 20.49
CA GLY A 704 37.12 8.85 20.86
C GLY A 704 38.32 8.02 20.38
N ILE A 705 38.09 6.72 20.15
CA ILE A 705 39.10 5.81 19.61
C ILE A 705 38.95 5.70 18.10
N LEU A 706 40.04 5.89 17.36
CA LEU A 706 40.13 5.51 15.96
C LEU A 706 40.61 4.05 15.86
N THR A 707 39.85 3.18 15.22
CA THR A 707 40.26 1.80 14.91
C THR A 707 40.36 1.62 13.41
N ILE A 708 41.52 1.17 12.93
CA ILE A 708 41.74 0.76 11.54
C ILE A 708 42.12 -0.71 11.52
N GLN A 709 41.33 -1.56 10.86
CA GLN A 709 41.56 -3.01 10.88
C GLN A 709 41.31 -3.68 9.53
N PRO A 710 42.02 -4.78 9.23
CA PRO A 710 41.73 -5.58 8.04
C PRO A 710 40.41 -6.32 8.18
N GLU A 711 39.75 -6.57 7.05
CA GLU A 711 38.54 -7.39 6.94
C GLU A 711 38.88 -8.89 6.98
N THR A 712 39.95 -9.28 6.29
CA THR A 712 40.38 -10.68 6.20
C THR A 712 41.27 -11.05 7.39
N ILE A 713 40.98 -12.21 8.00
CA ILE A 713 41.80 -12.83 9.04
C ILE A 713 43.23 -13.05 8.54
N ASP A 714 44.21 -12.89 9.44
CA ASP A 714 45.66 -13.00 9.21
C ASP A 714 46.24 -12.00 8.18
N SER A 715 45.45 -11.02 7.73
CA SER A 715 45.95 -9.99 6.82
C SER A 715 46.99 -9.13 7.51
N THR A 716 48.18 -9.03 6.90
CA THR A 716 49.31 -8.25 7.40
C THR A 716 49.09 -6.74 7.21
N ILE A 717 49.70 -5.93 8.07
CA ILE A 717 49.55 -4.46 8.05
C ILE A 717 50.93 -3.81 7.91
N GLY A 718 51.04 -2.85 7.00
CA GLY A 718 52.23 -2.04 6.78
C GLY A 718 52.03 -0.61 7.26
N ILE A 719 52.92 -0.10 8.11
CA ILE A 719 52.91 1.30 8.58
C ILE A 719 54.18 2.00 8.11
N GLY A 720 54.06 3.20 7.56
CA GLY A 720 55.20 4.04 7.18
C GLY A 720 56.05 3.46 6.04
N GLU A 721 55.40 2.87 5.04
CA GLU A 721 56.03 2.07 3.96
C GLU A 721 56.54 0.68 4.42
N GLY A 722 56.07 0.19 5.58
CA GLY A 722 56.26 -1.20 5.99
C GLY A 722 55.53 -2.18 5.06
N ALA A 723 56.03 -3.41 4.94
CA ALA A 723 55.35 -4.44 4.13
C ALA A 723 54.06 -4.91 4.81
N GLY A 724 52.98 -5.02 4.05
CA GLY A 724 51.68 -5.51 4.52
C GLY A 724 50.62 -5.44 3.42
N ASN A 725 49.51 -6.16 3.62
CA ASN A 725 48.36 -6.09 2.70
C ASN A 725 47.58 -4.78 2.92
N LEU A 726 47.26 -4.46 4.18
CA LEU A 726 46.70 -3.16 4.54
C LEU A 726 47.82 -2.15 4.74
N GLN A 727 47.92 -1.19 3.82
CA GLN A 727 48.98 -0.16 3.81
C GLN A 727 48.53 1.14 4.46
N LEU A 728 49.31 1.63 5.42
CA LEU A 728 49.09 2.87 6.18
C LEU A 728 50.34 3.76 6.10
N PRO A 729 50.45 4.64 5.07
CA PRO A 729 51.60 5.52 4.91
C PRO A 729 51.80 6.46 6.09
N ALA A 730 53.04 6.88 6.36
CA ALA A 730 53.37 7.72 7.52
C ALA A 730 52.59 9.04 7.56
N ARG A 731 52.25 9.60 6.39
CA ARG A 731 51.43 10.82 6.27
C ARG A 731 50.07 10.70 6.97
N LEU A 732 49.51 9.49 7.08
CA LEU A 732 48.20 9.33 7.70
C LEU A 732 48.25 9.77 9.16
N PHE A 733 49.33 9.46 9.87
CA PHE A 733 49.51 9.78 11.28
C PHE A 733 49.91 11.23 11.54
N SER A 734 50.37 11.98 10.53
CA SER A 734 50.77 13.38 10.67
C SER A 734 49.78 14.38 10.08
N THR A 735 48.93 13.98 9.12
CA THR A 735 48.02 14.90 8.44
C THR A 735 46.57 14.44 8.35
N ASN A 736 46.31 13.14 8.12
CA ASN A 736 44.95 12.68 7.80
C ASN A 736 44.18 12.24 9.04
N PHE A 737 44.86 11.63 10.00
CA PHE A 737 44.36 11.46 11.37
C PHE A 737 44.70 12.76 12.10
N THR A 738 43.67 13.57 12.33
CA THR A 738 43.82 14.84 13.04
C THR A 738 44.13 14.52 14.50
N ASP A 739 45.22 15.10 15.02
CA ASP A 739 45.63 14.97 16.43
C ASP A 739 44.46 15.35 17.37
N GLY A 740 44.21 14.50 18.37
CA GLY A 740 43.10 14.66 19.31
C GLY A 740 42.37 13.35 19.66
N PHE A 741 42.66 12.23 19.00
CA PHE A 741 42.07 10.95 19.34
C PHE A 741 42.60 10.47 20.71
N SER A 742 41.70 9.98 21.57
CA SER A 742 42.13 9.39 22.86
C SER A 742 43.09 8.21 22.69
N SER A 743 42.91 7.44 21.61
CA SER A 743 43.84 6.44 21.11
C SER A 743 43.56 6.10 19.65
N ILE A 744 44.59 5.74 18.90
CA ILE A 744 44.51 5.05 17.60
C ILE A 744 44.84 3.56 17.80
N THR A 745 43.95 2.67 17.39
CA THR A 745 44.17 1.22 17.34
C THR A 745 44.37 0.80 15.90
N ILE A 746 45.49 0.15 15.60
CA ILE A 746 45.78 -0.43 14.29
C ILE A 746 45.79 -1.96 14.42
N GLY A 747 44.94 -2.60 13.63
CA GLY A 747 44.77 -4.05 13.58
C GLY A 747 43.73 -4.60 14.56
N SER A 748 43.63 -5.93 14.60
CA SER A 748 42.69 -6.69 15.42
C SER A 748 43.38 -7.95 15.98
N ALA A 749 42.73 -8.63 16.94
CA ALA A 749 43.28 -9.89 17.48
C ALA A 749 43.45 -10.99 16.43
N ASN A 750 42.78 -10.84 15.27
CA ASN A 750 42.84 -11.76 14.15
C ASN A 750 43.70 -11.20 12.98
N ALA A 751 44.39 -10.07 13.15
CA ALA A 751 45.26 -9.52 12.11
C ALA A 751 46.60 -10.28 12.06
N GLY A 752 47.24 -10.27 10.90
CA GLY A 752 48.57 -10.85 10.72
C GLY A 752 49.68 -10.00 11.35
N ASP A 753 50.91 -10.20 10.90
CA ASP A 753 52.06 -9.38 11.31
C ASP A 753 51.85 -7.89 10.96
N ILE A 754 52.30 -7.00 11.85
CA ILE A 754 52.34 -5.56 11.61
C ILE A 754 53.80 -5.14 11.40
N THR A 755 54.15 -4.70 10.19
CA THR A 755 55.47 -4.14 9.89
C THR A 755 55.43 -2.62 9.95
N VAL A 756 56.26 -2.03 10.79
CA VAL A 756 56.34 -0.59 11.03
C VAL A 756 57.72 -0.08 10.59
N ASN A 757 57.70 0.83 9.63
CA ASN A 757 58.86 1.61 9.19
C ASN A 757 58.80 3.02 9.80
N SER A 758 59.62 3.96 9.32
CA SER A 758 59.74 5.29 9.95
C SER A 758 58.41 6.04 9.98
N VAL A 759 57.94 6.37 11.19
CA VAL A 759 56.67 7.05 11.46
C VAL A 759 56.74 7.79 12.79
N THR A 760 55.99 8.89 12.90
CA THR A 760 55.78 9.62 14.16
C THR A 760 54.31 9.51 14.54
N PHE A 761 54.04 9.04 15.75
CA PHE A 761 52.69 9.01 16.31
C PHE A 761 52.45 10.28 17.13
N HIS A 762 51.33 10.95 16.86
CA HIS A 762 50.91 12.17 17.55
C HIS A 762 49.82 11.92 18.61
N ASP A 763 49.10 10.81 18.51
CA ASP A 763 48.18 10.31 19.53
C ASP A 763 48.69 8.98 20.15
N ASN A 764 48.12 8.60 21.29
CA ASN A 764 48.33 7.27 21.86
C ASN A 764 47.99 6.21 20.82
N THR A 765 48.89 5.27 20.57
CA THR A 765 48.73 4.24 19.54
C THR A 765 48.83 2.85 20.13
N ARG A 766 47.90 1.96 19.76
CA ARG A 766 47.90 0.53 20.07
C ARG A 766 48.03 -0.28 18.78
N LEU A 767 49.04 -1.15 18.71
CA LEU A 767 49.24 -2.09 17.61
C LEU A 767 48.71 -3.46 18.05
N LEU A 768 47.48 -3.76 17.65
CA LEU A 768 46.78 -4.99 18.00
C LEU A 768 46.88 -5.98 16.83
N ASN A 769 47.36 -7.20 17.09
CA ASN A 769 47.59 -8.22 16.08
C ASN A 769 47.35 -9.62 16.65
N GLY A 770 47.32 -10.63 15.80
CA GLY A 770 47.41 -12.06 16.15
C GLY A 770 48.81 -12.64 15.95
N GLY A 771 49.68 -11.98 15.17
CA GLY A 771 51.06 -12.37 14.91
C GLY A 771 52.10 -11.63 15.78
N LYS A 772 53.02 -10.90 15.14
CA LYS A 772 54.02 -10.03 15.77
C LYS A 772 54.06 -8.63 15.16
N VAL A 773 54.61 -7.67 15.92
CA VAL A 773 55.01 -6.36 15.42
C VAL A 773 56.49 -6.39 15.03
N ILE A 774 56.82 -5.91 13.84
CA ILE A 774 58.18 -5.86 13.28
C ILE A 774 58.56 -4.41 13.01
N ILE A 775 59.63 -3.90 13.63
CA ILE A 775 60.20 -2.59 13.25
C ILE A 775 61.29 -2.84 12.19
N GLY A 776 61.15 -2.22 11.01
CA GLY A 776 62.06 -2.44 9.88
C GLY A 776 63.53 -2.06 10.19
N ALA A 777 64.47 -2.69 9.47
CA ALA A 777 65.90 -2.42 9.66
C ALA A 777 66.25 -0.94 9.35
N GLY A 778 67.05 -0.34 10.24
CA GLY A 778 67.45 1.07 10.16
C GLY A 778 66.30 2.08 10.34
N GLN A 779 65.09 1.64 10.69
CA GLN A 779 63.92 2.52 10.82
C GLN A 779 63.84 3.14 12.22
N THR A 780 63.25 4.34 12.29
CA THR A 780 63.00 5.04 13.55
C THR A 780 61.51 5.29 13.73
N VAL A 781 60.94 4.72 14.79
CA VAL A 781 59.55 4.98 15.21
C VAL A 781 59.56 5.97 16.36
N THR A 782 58.83 7.07 16.23
CA THR A 782 58.79 8.16 17.23
C THR A 782 57.43 8.23 17.91
N ALA A 783 57.41 8.28 19.23
CA ALA A 783 56.21 8.36 20.06
C ALA A 783 56.44 9.32 21.25
N THR A 784 56.76 10.58 20.94
CA THR A 784 57.10 11.58 21.96
C THR A 784 55.84 12.10 22.66
N ASN A 785 55.82 11.99 23.99
CA ASN A 785 54.67 12.35 24.85
C ASN A 785 53.39 11.53 24.61
N VAL A 786 53.47 10.44 23.86
CA VAL A 786 52.34 9.53 23.60
C VAL A 786 52.69 8.09 23.95
N ARG A 787 51.68 7.30 24.27
CA ARG A 787 51.85 5.87 24.54
C ARG A 787 51.84 5.08 23.23
N LEU A 788 52.89 4.30 22.98
CA LEU A 788 52.86 3.19 22.00
C LEU A 788 52.69 1.86 22.75
N GLN A 789 51.54 1.22 22.57
CA GLN A 789 51.20 -0.10 23.12
C GLN A 789 51.32 -1.18 22.03
N ILE A 790 51.93 -2.31 22.37
CA ILE A 790 52.09 -3.48 21.51
C ILE A 790 51.62 -4.69 22.32
N ASP A 791 50.66 -5.43 21.81
CA ASP A 791 49.97 -6.46 22.59
C ASP A 791 50.64 -7.85 22.53
N ASN A 792 51.28 -8.18 21.39
CA ASN A 792 51.98 -9.45 21.18
C ASN A 792 53.50 -9.25 21.02
N GLY A 793 54.18 -10.18 20.36
CA GLY A 793 55.64 -10.16 20.19
C GLY A 793 56.15 -8.95 19.39
N LEU A 794 57.31 -8.41 19.79
CA LEU A 794 58.03 -7.34 19.10
C LEU A 794 59.36 -7.84 18.54
N THR A 795 59.62 -7.59 17.26
CA THR A 795 60.91 -7.82 16.60
C THR A 795 61.51 -6.50 16.14
N LEU A 796 62.77 -6.24 16.49
CA LEU A 796 63.53 -5.09 16.01
C LEU A 796 64.50 -5.52 14.91
N GLY A 797 64.37 -4.94 13.73
CA GLY A 797 65.36 -5.08 12.67
C GLY A 797 66.71 -4.47 13.07
N THR A 798 67.79 -4.87 12.40
CA THR A 798 69.13 -4.34 12.68
C THR A 798 69.15 -2.81 12.58
N GLY A 799 69.60 -2.15 13.66
CA GLY A 799 69.66 -0.69 13.73
C GLY A 799 68.31 0.03 13.92
N ALA A 800 67.20 -0.72 14.06
CA ALA A 800 65.89 -0.16 14.36
C ALA A 800 65.84 0.46 15.75
N LYS A 801 65.10 1.56 15.91
CA LYS A 801 64.94 2.26 17.18
C LYS A 801 63.50 2.72 17.39
N ILE A 802 63.05 2.66 18.65
CA ILE A 802 61.83 3.33 19.11
C ILE A 802 62.29 4.49 19.99
N VAL A 803 61.94 5.71 19.60
CA VAL A 803 62.26 6.94 20.32
C VAL A 803 61.00 7.39 21.05
N ARG A 804 61.14 7.55 22.37
CA ARG A 804 60.10 8.08 23.26
C ARG A 804 60.47 9.50 23.66
#